data_AF-A0A1Y0IG92-F1
#
_entry.id   AF-A0A1Y0IG92-F1
#
_cell.length_a   1.000
_cell.length_b   1.000
_cell.length_c   1.000
_cell.angle_alpha   90.00
_cell.angle_beta   90.00
_cell.angle_gamma   90.00
#
_symmetry.space_group_name_H-M   'P 1'
#
loop_
_entity.id
_entity.type
_entity.pdbx_description
1 polymer ?
#
loop_
_entity_poly.entity_id
_entity_poly.type
_entity_poly.pdbx_seq_one_letter_code
_entity_poly.pdbx_strand_id
1 'polypeptide(L)'
;MTTDSSTDLVQKAYIAYYSRPADPGGLNYWANLLELSGGDLSTIIEAFGVSEEFNERFGSASSSDLVDNIYQSLFNRAPDEAGKAFYVGLLDSGEISLQEIALNVLFGATNDDATVIENKLLSATYFTEQLQATEQAYTDLETAVEILANVGVTSDTVVNTFEAIETLIRPDLSTTEQEVDDFAANNLTVGRINPGDVVVGEISDSDDVDFVAIDLLPGVAYLFQFEGTATGGGTLTDPYISGLYDDELFELGYSNDDGGEGNNAQVTFTPSVAGTYYIGLSGYNAVGSYTLKVSGEDDYVSNLKTSASVSVDSSFVGEINYSLDQDWIAVELDQSGLTYIIEAKGEDSGLGTLPDPEIQVYNSNLDRVAYDYDGGVGDDALATITLTSEELGTYYIAVEDDYYGSGYYVVSVDGSDDYLSNMLTTGFVVPGGSTTGVINAKYDSDLFRLDLDTAGKAYTINLSGEHNGMGTLSDPELRFYDSQGSQLANDYDSGPGNNALITIIPDVAGTYYVLAYGDYTASGTYTLSVDNDDSILSNTETSASIGINATFFGEIENQGDIDWVAVELLAGRSYQIDVLGAATVDGTLEDPYLNGIYNHVGDFYRSSNDDDDGVGNNAQEIFSADYSGTYFIGITGESRTSGTYLLSVEEVA
;
A
#
# COMPACT_ATOMS: atom_id res chain seq x y z
N MET A 1 -4.68 -39.10 -6.98
CA MET A 1 -5.83 -38.79 -7.85
C MET A 1 -5.65 -37.34 -8.13
N THR A 2 -5.56 -36.99 -9.40
CA THR A 2 -5.33 -35.61 -9.85
C THR A 2 -6.53 -34.73 -9.47
N THR A 3 -6.30 -33.51 -9.00
CA THR A 3 -7.32 -32.48 -8.81
C THR A 3 -7.67 -31.81 -10.12
N ASP A 4 -8.92 -31.34 -10.25
CA ASP A 4 -9.41 -30.63 -11.44
C ASP A 4 -8.57 -29.37 -11.72
N SER A 5 -8.16 -28.66 -10.66
CA SER A 5 -7.23 -27.53 -10.75
C SER A 5 -5.89 -27.87 -11.42
N SER A 6 -5.34 -29.06 -11.18
CA SER A 6 -4.05 -29.46 -11.78
C SER A 6 -4.20 -29.84 -13.26
N THR A 7 -5.31 -30.46 -13.64
CA THR A 7 -5.61 -30.77 -15.04
C THR A 7 -5.90 -29.51 -15.84
N ASP A 8 -6.58 -28.53 -15.26
CA ASP A 8 -6.88 -27.25 -15.92
C ASP A 8 -5.61 -26.44 -16.20
N LEU A 9 -4.72 -26.32 -15.22
CA LEU A 9 -3.43 -25.65 -15.40
C LEU A 9 -2.57 -26.31 -16.49
N VAL A 10 -2.59 -27.65 -16.55
CA VAL A 10 -1.89 -28.38 -17.61
C VAL A 10 -2.54 -28.13 -18.97
N GLN A 11 -3.87 -28.13 -19.09
CA GLN A 11 -4.53 -27.80 -20.35
C GLN A 11 -4.20 -26.39 -20.82
N LYS A 12 -4.25 -25.40 -19.91
CA LYS A 12 -3.85 -24.03 -20.21
C LYS A 12 -2.40 -23.96 -20.72
N ALA A 13 -1.49 -24.78 -20.18
CA ALA A 13 -0.13 -24.89 -20.71
C ALA A 13 -0.08 -25.51 -22.13
N TYR A 14 -0.85 -26.55 -22.42
CA TYR A 14 -0.93 -27.10 -23.78
C TYR A 14 -1.51 -26.09 -24.79
N ILE A 15 -2.52 -25.33 -24.39
CA ILE A 15 -3.10 -24.24 -25.19
C ILE A 15 -2.04 -23.16 -25.44
N ALA A 16 -1.36 -22.68 -24.40
CA ALA A 16 -0.39 -21.59 -24.51
C ALA A 16 0.81 -21.92 -25.41
N TYR A 17 1.35 -23.14 -25.33
CA TYR A 17 2.60 -23.52 -26.04
C TYR A 17 2.38 -24.23 -27.35
N TYR A 18 1.30 -25.01 -27.45
CA TYR A 18 1.07 -25.88 -28.59
C TYR A 18 -0.24 -25.56 -29.30
N SER A 19 -1.03 -24.60 -28.79
CA SER A 19 -2.30 -24.17 -29.39
C SER A 19 -3.31 -25.31 -29.55
N ARG A 20 -3.18 -26.40 -28.77
CA ARG A 20 -3.98 -27.62 -28.91
C ARG A 20 -4.34 -28.21 -27.56
N PRO A 21 -5.36 -29.08 -27.49
CA PRO A 21 -5.64 -29.88 -26.29
C PRO A 21 -4.50 -30.85 -25.97
N ALA A 22 -4.34 -31.19 -24.69
CA ALA A 22 -3.50 -32.29 -24.23
C ALA A 22 -4.03 -33.65 -24.73
N ASP A 23 -3.15 -34.65 -24.84
CA ASP A 23 -3.61 -36.03 -24.93
C ASP A 23 -3.94 -36.59 -23.53
N PRO A 24 -4.82 -37.59 -23.40
CA PRO A 24 -5.21 -38.12 -22.09
C PRO A 24 -4.02 -38.62 -21.24
N GLY A 25 -3.00 -39.21 -21.88
CA GLY A 25 -1.81 -39.71 -21.19
C GLY A 25 -0.90 -38.57 -20.72
N GLY A 26 -0.65 -37.60 -21.60
CA GLY A 26 0.11 -36.39 -21.31
C GLY A 26 -0.53 -35.57 -20.20
N LEU A 27 -1.83 -35.31 -20.27
CA LEU A 27 -2.59 -34.56 -19.25
C LEU A 27 -2.39 -35.19 -17.87
N ASN A 28 -2.62 -36.50 -17.76
CA ASN A 28 -2.48 -37.24 -16.51
C ASN A 28 -1.04 -37.22 -15.97
N TYR A 29 -0.05 -37.41 -16.85
CA TYR A 29 1.36 -37.38 -16.45
C TYR A 29 1.76 -36.02 -15.86
N TRP A 30 1.45 -34.93 -16.57
CA TRP A 30 1.83 -33.59 -16.14
C TRP A 30 1.02 -33.12 -14.92
N ALA A 31 -0.27 -33.46 -14.83
CA ALA A 31 -1.09 -33.09 -13.68
C ALA A 31 -0.59 -33.77 -12.39
N ASN A 32 -0.23 -35.06 -12.44
CA ASN A 32 0.39 -35.71 -11.27
C ASN A 32 1.73 -35.08 -10.89
N LEU A 33 2.54 -34.66 -11.86
CA LEU A 33 3.81 -34.01 -11.57
C LEU A 33 3.59 -32.63 -10.93
N LEU A 34 2.62 -31.88 -11.42
CA LEU A 34 2.25 -30.57 -10.90
C LEU A 34 1.74 -30.66 -9.46
N GLU A 35 0.91 -31.66 -9.14
CA GLU A 35 0.48 -31.93 -7.77
C GLU A 35 1.65 -32.23 -6.83
N LEU A 36 2.61 -33.05 -7.29
CA LEU A 36 3.81 -33.37 -6.51
C LEU A 36 4.70 -32.14 -6.28
N SER A 37 4.63 -31.15 -7.18
CA SER A 37 5.27 -29.84 -7.06
C SER A 37 4.44 -28.82 -6.26
N GLY A 38 3.27 -29.20 -5.72
CA GLY A 38 2.41 -28.30 -4.96
C GLY A 38 1.68 -27.26 -5.81
N GLY A 39 1.42 -27.53 -7.09
CA GLY A 39 0.70 -26.63 -8.00
C GLY A 39 1.59 -25.62 -8.72
N ASP A 40 2.91 -25.65 -8.51
CA ASP A 40 3.84 -24.70 -9.14
C ASP A 40 4.03 -25.01 -10.64
N LEU A 41 3.30 -24.27 -11.49
CA LEU A 41 3.31 -24.44 -12.94
C LEU A 41 4.71 -24.20 -13.54
N SER A 42 5.55 -23.38 -12.89
CA SER A 42 6.93 -23.13 -13.35
C SER A 42 7.77 -24.42 -13.42
N THR A 43 7.44 -25.42 -12.58
CA THR A 43 8.17 -26.69 -12.49
C THR A 43 7.93 -27.63 -13.68
N ILE A 44 6.81 -27.46 -14.40
CA ILE A 44 6.50 -28.28 -15.58
C ILE A 44 6.67 -27.50 -16.88
N ILE A 45 6.52 -26.18 -16.84
CA ILE A 45 6.48 -25.35 -18.04
C ILE A 45 7.85 -25.23 -18.73
N GLU A 46 8.95 -25.35 -17.98
CA GLU A 46 10.30 -25.41 -18.54
C GLU A 46 10.41 -26.57 -19.55
N ALA A 47 9.83 -27.73 -19.22
CA ALA A 47 9.86 -28.91 -20.07
C ALA A 47 9.08 -28.73 -21.38
N PHE A 48 8.01 -27.91 -21.37
CA PHE A 48 7.21 -27.61 -22.56
C PHE A 48 8.04 -26.80 -23.56
N GLY A 49 8.67 -25.72 -23.10
CA GLY A 49 9.47 -24.84 -23.97
C GLY A 49 10.83 -25.39 -24.41
N VAL A 50 11.24 -26.58 -23.96
CA VAL A 50 12.43 -27.29 -24.48
C VAL A 50 12.10 -28.64 -25.14
N SER A 51 10.82 -28.96 -25.28
CA SER A 51 10.34 -30.20 -25.89
C SER A 51 10.72 -30.32 -27.38
N GLU A 52 10.73 -31.54 -27.91
CA GLU A 52 10.92 -31.78 -29.34
C GLU A 52 9.83 -31.08 -30.17
N GLU A 53 8.56 -31.17 -29.75
CA GLU A 53 7.43 -30.49 -30.38
C GLU A 53 7.61 -28.96 -30.42
N PHE A 54 8.02 -28.35 -29.31
CA PHE A 54 8.27 -26.91 -29.28
C PHE A 54 9.41 -26.53 -30.22
N ASN A 55 10.51 -27.28 -30.21
CA ASN A 55 11.65 -27.00 -31.08
C ASN A 55 11.32 -27.16 -32.58
N GLU A 56 10.49 -28.15 -32.94
CA GLU A 56 10.05 -28.36 -34.32
C GLU A 56 9.15 -27.25 -34.83
N ARG A 57 8.24 -26.73 -33.98
CA ARG A 57 7.26 -25.71 -34.36
C ARG A 57 7.78 -24.28 -34.22
N PHE A 58 8.56 -24.01 -33.18
CA PHE A 58 8.92 -22.66 -32.74
C PHE A 58 10.42 -22.44 -32.56
N GLY A 59 11.27 -23.47 -32.60
CA GLY A 59 12.70 -23.38 -32.29
C GLY A 59 13.53 -22.48 -33.23
N SER A 60 13.00 -22.12 -34.40
CA SER A 60 13.63 -21.15 -35.32
C SER A 60 12.90 -19.80 -35.42
N ALA A 61 11.83 -19.60 -34.65
CA ALA A 61 11.05 -18.36 -34.66
C ALA A 61 11.84 -17.22 -34.00
N SER A 62 11.61 -15.98 -34.46
CA SER A 62 12.18 -14.82 -33.77
C SER A 62 11.46 -14.57 -32.44
N SER A 63 12.07 -13.85 -31.50
CA SER A 63 11.41 -13.42 -30.26
C SER A 63 10.09 -12.70 -30.54
N SER A 64 10.04 -11.92 -31.62
CA SER A 64 8.83 -11.24 -32.10
C SER A 64 7.72 -12.21 -32.48
N ASP A 65 8.05 -13.24 -33.28
CA ASP A 65 7.11 -14.26 -33.71
C ASP A 65 6.66 -15.14 -32.53
N LEU A 66 7.56 -15.41 -31.57
CA LEU A 66 7.25 -16.19 -30.38
C LEU A 66 6.21 -15.50 -29.50
N VAL A 67 6.35 -14.18 -29.28
CA VAL A 67 5.35 -13.40 -28.53
C VAL A 67 4.02 -13.33 -29.29
N ASP A 68 4.04 -13.14 -30.62
CA ASP A 68 2.81 -13.20 -31.44
C ASP A 68 2.09 -14.54 -31.29
N ASN A 69 2.84 -15.65 -31.30
CA ASN A 69 2.27 -17.00 -31.18
C ASN A 69 1.61 -17.23 -29.82
N ILE A 70 2.14 -16.68 -28.72
CA ILE A 70 1.51 -16.77 -27.39
C ILE A 70 0.13 -16.12 -27.42
N TYR A 71 0.04 -14.86 -27.89
CA TYR A 71 -1.22 -14.13 -27.95
C TYR A 71 -2.20 -14.76 -28.93
N GLN A 72 -1.72 -15.25 -30.08
CA GLN A 72 -2.59 -15.96 -31.03
C GLN A 72 -3.13 -17.26 -30.40
N SER A 73 -2.30 -18.01 -29.68
CA SER A 73 -2.69 -19.28 -29.07
C SER A 73 -3.67 -19.10 -27.93
N LEU A 74 -3.49 -18.06 -27.11
CA LEU A 74 -4.36 -17.76 -25.98
C LEU A 74 -5.63 -17.04 -26.42
N PHE A 75 -5.52 -15.98 -27.23
CA PHE A 75 -6.60 -15.00 -27.44
C PHE A 75 -7.11 -14.90 -28.88
N ASN A 76 -6.51 -15.63 -29.82
CA ASN A 76 -6.84 -15.53 -31.25
C ASN A 76 -6.63 -14.12 -31.87
N ARG A 77 -5.75 -13.32 -31.26
CA ARG A 77 -5.40 -11.97 -31.72
C ARG A 77 -3.91 -11.71 -31.56
N ALA A 78 -3.42 -10.66 -32.22
CA ALA A 78 -2.06 -10.16 -32.02
C ALA A 78 -1.96 -9.37 -30.70
N PRO A 79 -0.76 -9.30 -30.08
CA PRO A 79 -0.49 -8.36 -29.00
C PRO A 79 -0.55 -6.92 -29.51
N ASP A 80 -0.75 -5.96 -28.61
CA ASP A 80 -0.53 -4.56 -28.93
C ASP A 80 0.98 -4.30 -29.14
N GLU A 81 1.30 -3.25 -29.90
CA GLU A 81 2.69 -2.95 -30.27
C GLU A 81 3.59 -2.64 -29.07
N ALA A 82 3.07 -2.03 -28.00
CA ALA A 82 3.85 -1.65 -26.82
C ALA A 82 4.15 -2.87 -25.94
N GLY A 83 3.13 -3.68 -25.63
CA GLY A 83 3.26 -4.93 -24.90
C GLY A 83 4.17 -5.92 -25.64
N LYS A 84 4.03 -6.01 -26.97
CA LYS A 84 4.94 -6.80 -27.81
C LYS A 84 6.39 -6.31 -27.69
N ALA A 85 6.62 -5.01 -27.84
CA ALA A 85 7.97 -4.45 -27.74
C ALA A 85 8.61 -4.67 -26.36
N PHE A 86 7.81 -4.57 -25.30
CA PHE A 86 8.24 -4.85 -23.92
C PHE A 86 8.71 -6.29 -23.76
N TYR A 87 7.86 -7.27 -24.08
CA TYR A 87 8.21 -8.69 -23.93
C TYR A 87 9.34 -9.13 -24.86
N VAL A 88 9.39 -8.63 -26.10
CA VAL A 88 10.50 -8.91 -27.02
C VAL A 88 11.82 -8.38 -26.46
N GLY A 89 11.83 -7.17 -25.89
CA GLY A 89 13.03 -6.59 -25.27
C GLY A 89 13.58 -7.44 -24.12
N LEU A 90 12.71 -7.90 -23.23
CA LEU A 90 13.08 -8.76 -22.10
C LEU A 90 13.53 -10.16 -22.54
N LEU A 91 12.89 -10.73 -23.58
CA LEU A 91 13.25 -12.02 -24.12
C LEU A 91 14.62 -11.97 -24.83
N ASP A 92 14.88 -10.92 -25.61
CA ASP A 92 16.15 -10.72 -26.32
C ASP A 92 17.31 -10.43 -25.35
N SER A 93 17.05 -9.76 -24.21
CA SER A 93 18.06 -9.53 -23.17
C SER A 93 18.30 -10.76 -22.29
N GLY A 94 17.39 -11.74 -22.33
CA GLY A 94 17.43 -12.94 -21.49
C GLY A 94 17.06 -12.67 -20.03
N GLU A 95 16.40 -11.54 -19.74
CA GLU A 95 15.90 -11.19 -18.41
C GLU A 95 14.71 -12.05 -18.01
N ILE A 96 13.87 -12.40 -18.99
CA ILE A 96 12.72 -13.30 -18.81
C ILE A 96 12.79 -14.43 -19.85
N SER A 97 12.35 -15.62 -19.45
CA SER A 97 12.20 -16.72 -20.39
C SER A 97 10.93 -16.56 -21.23
N LEU A 98 10.89 -17.17 -22.42
CA LEU A 98 9.62 -17.25 -23.18
C LEU A 98 8.53 -17.87 -22.31
N GLN A 99 8.93 -18.78 -21.44
CA GLN A 99 8.00 -19.55 -20.67
C GLN A 99 7.24 -18.72 -19.66
N GLU A 100 7.99 -17.86 -19.00
CA GLU A 100 7.48 -16.91 -18.02
C GLU A 100 6.66 -15.81 -18.69
N ILE A 101 6.98 -15.41 -19.93
CA ILE A 101 6.09 -14.55 -20.74
C ILE A 101 4.74 -15.23 -20.97
N ALA A 102 4.72 -16.50 -21.37
CA ALA A 102 3.47 -17.23 -21.60
C ALA A 102 2.61 -17.31 -20.32
N LEU A 103 3.24 -17.52 -19.15
CA LEU A 103 2.54 -17.50 -17.87
C LEU A 103 2.01 -16.12 -17.50
N ASN A 104 2.82 -15.07 -17.68
CA ASN A 104 2.40 -13.70 -17.39
C ASN A 104 1.21 -13.28 -18.27
N VAL A 105 1.23 -13.64 -19.55
CA VAL A 105 0.12 -13.35 -20.47
C VAL A 105 -1.12 -14.19 -20.13
N LEU A 106 -0.95 -15.46 -19.77
CA LEU A 106 -2.05 -16.35 -19.38
C LEU A 106 -2.75 -15.87 -18.09
N PHE A 107 -1.99 -15.54 -17.05
CA PHE A 107 -2.53 -15.14 -15.75
C PHE A 107 -2.88 -13.66 -15.65
N GLY A 108 -2.35 -12.82 -16.54
CA GLY A 108 -2.70 -11.41 -16.65
C GLY A 108 -3.85 -11.13 -17.63
N ALA A 109 -4.51 -12.17 -18.16
CA ALA A 109 -5.64 -12.00 -19.06
C ALA A 109 -6.87 -11.50 -18.30
N THR A 110 -7.54 -10.49 -18.85
CA THR A 110 -8.77 -9.90 -18.29
C THR A 110 -9.85 -9.81 -19.36
N ASN A 111 -11.10 -9.53 -18.97
CA ASN A 111 -12.22 -9.29 -19.89
C ASN A 111 -12.39 -10.41 -20.94
N ASP A 112 -12.58 -10.04 -22.22
CA ASP A 112 -12.72 -10.95 -23.35
C ASP A 112 -11.58 -11.98 -23.44
N ASP A 113 -10.34 -11.59 -23.12
CA ASP A 113 -9.19 -12.49 -23.19
C ASP A 113 -9.27 -13.61 -22.14
N ALA A 114 -9.70 -13.27 -20.91
CA ALA A 114 -9.96 -14.25 -19.87
C ALA A 114 -11.07 -15.23 -20.29
N THR A 115 -12.16 -14.70 -20.85
CA THR A 115 -13.27 -15.52 -21.38
C THR A 115 -12.82 -16.46 -22.48
N VAL A 116 -11.97 -16.02 -23.42
CA VAL A 116 -11.42 -16.88 -24.48
C VAL A 116 -10.56 -18.00 -23.90
N ILE A 117 -9.74 -17.74 -22.86
CA ILE A 117 -8.96 -18.78 -22.19
C ILE A 117 -9.87 -19.85 -21.59
N GLU A 118 -10.91 -19.45 -20.85
CA GLU A 118 -11.83 -20.39 -20.21
C GLU A 118 -12.61 -21.22 -21.24
N ASN A 119 -13.08 -20.59 -22.32
CA ASN A 119 -13.74 -21.28 -23.42
C ASN A 119 -12.80 -22.28 -24.14
N LYS A 120 -11.52 -21.93 -24.29
CA LYS A 120 -10.51 -22.83 -24.85
C LYS A 120 -10.16 -23.96 -23.91
N LEU A 121 -10.08 -23.70 -22.61
CA LEU A 121 -9.90 -24.73 -21.59
C LEU A 121 -11.04 -25.73 -21.66
N LEU A 122 -12.28 -25.26 -21.66
CA LEU A 122 -13.48 -26.08 -21.76
C LEU A 122 -13.48 -26.95 -23.02
N SER A 123 -13.16 -26.35 -24.17
CA SER A 123 -12.98 -27.04 -25.47
C SER A 123 -11.88 -28.09 -25.44
N ALA A 124 -10.74 -27.78 -24.83
CA ALA A 124 -9.62 -28.70 -24.73
C ALA A 124 -9.93 -29.88 -23.80
N THR A 125 -10.60 -29.63 -22.68
CA THR A 125 -11.07 -30.66 -21.75
C THR A 125 -12.07 -31.58 -22.45
N TYR A 126 -13.10 -31.04 -23.10
CA TYR A 126 -14.05 -31.82 -23.89
C TYR A 126 -13.36 -32.70 -24.93
N PHE A 127 -12.44 -32.14 -25.72
CA PHE A 127 -11.64 -32.90 -26.69
C PHE A 127 -10.92 -34.09 -26.06
N THR A 128 -10.26 -33.86 -24.93
CA THR A 128 -9.43 -34.86 -24.26
C THR A 128 -10.29 -35.97 -23.67
N GLU A 129 -11.43 -35.62 -23.10
CA GLU A 129 -12.41 -36.59 -22.60
C GLU A 129 -13.02 -37.42 -23.71
N GLN A 130 -13.36 -36.83 -24.87
CA GLN A 130 -13.88 -37.58 -26.01
C GLN A 130 -12.84 -38.56 -26.59
N LEU A 131 -11.57 -38.15 -26.67
CA LEU A 131 -10.48 -39.07 -27.04
C LEU A 131 -10.35 -40.23 -26.05
N GLN A 132 -10.44 -39.94 -24.75
CA GLN A 132 -10.35 -40.97 -23.73
C GLN A 132 -11.54 -41.93 -23.78
N ALA A 133 -12.76 -41.41 -23.93
CA ALA A 133 -13.99 -42.20 -23.98
C ALA A 133 -14.05 -43.13 -25.20
N THR A 134 -13.47 -42.71 -26.33
CA THR A 134 -13.43 -43.48 -27.57
C THR A 134 -12.20 -44.38 -27.71
N GLU A 135 -11.23 -44.26 -26.78
CA GLU A 135 -9.93 -44.92 -26.84
C GLU A 135 -9.17 -44.64 -28.16
N GLN A 136 -9.42 -43.49 -28.79
CA GLN A 136 -8.81 -43.12 -30.07
C GLN A 136 -7.41 -42.53 -29.89
N ALA A 137 -6.52 -42.82 -30.83
CA ALA A 137 -5.18 -42.25 -30.83
C ALA A 137 -5.21 -40.79 -31.29
N TYR A 138 -4.59 -39.90 -30.51
CA TYR A 138 -4.43 -38.49 -30.87
C TYR A 138 -3.35 -38.36 -31.96
N THR A 139 -3.79 -38.25 -33.20
CA THR A 139 -2.91 -38.31 -34.38
C THR A 139 -3.00 -37.09 -35.28
N ASP A 140 -4.11 -36.34 -35.24
CA ASP A 140 -4.32 -35.13 -36.05
C ASP A 140 -4.14 -33.87 -35.19
N LEU A 141 -2.89 -33.56 -34.88
CA LEU A 141 -2.54 -32.40 -34.03
C LEU A 141 -2.89 -31.07 -34.72
N GLU A 142 -2.73 -30.98 -36.04
CA GLU A 142 -2.96 -29.73 -36.77
C GLU A 142 -4.45 -29.38 -36.80
N THR A 143 -5.33 -30.35 -37.06
CA THR A 143 -6.78 -30.09 -36.99
C THR A 143 -7.24 -29.72 -35.58
N ALA A 144 -6.63 -30.30 -34.54
CA ALA A 144 -6.94 -29.90 -33.16
C ALA A 144 -6.53 -28.44 -32.86
N VAL A 145 -5.42 -27.96 -33.44
CA VAL A 145 -5.03 -26.54 -33.40
C VAL A 145 -6.04 -25.66 -34.12
N GLU A 146 -6.44 -26.05 -35.34
CA GLU A 146 -7.42 -25.30 -36.13
C GLU A 146 -8.78 -25.21 -35.43
N ILE A 147 -9.21 -26.27 -34.74
CA ILE A 147 -10.45 -26.30 -33.97
C ILE A 147 -10.39 -25.26 -32.84
N LEU A 148 -9.35 -25.29 -31.99
CA LEU A 148 -9.23 -24.32 -30.88
C LEU A 148 -9.04 -22.87 -31.35
N ALA A 149 -8.48 -22.65 -32.54
CA ALA A 149 -8.32 -21.32 -33.11
C ALA A 149 -9.66 -20.62 -33.44
N ASN A 150 -10.78 -21.35 -33.48
CA ASN A 150 -12.12 -20.79 -33.71
C ASN A 150 -12.88 -20.46 -32.41
N VAL A 151 -12.32 -20.80 -31.25
CA VAL A 151 -12.94 -20.52 -29.95
C VAL A 151 -12.83 -19.04 -29.63
N GLY A 152 -13.96 -18.36 -29.45
CA GLY A 152 -14.05 -16.94 -29.13
C GLY A 152 -14.72 -16.70 -27.78
N VAL A 153 -15.25 -15.50 -27.58
CA VAL A 153 -15.89 -15.09 -26.32
C VAL A 153 -17.29 -15.68 -26.12
N THR A 154 -18.00 -16.02 -27.20
CA THR A 154 -19.41 -16.45 -27.11
C THR A 154 -19.54 -17.97 -26.95
N SER A 155 -20.57 -18.41 -26.23
CA SER A 155 -20.93 -19.82 -26.08
C SER A 155 -21.12 -20.53 -27.42
N ASP A 156 -21.70 -19.85 -28.41
CA ASP A 156 -21.84 -20.36 -29.78
C ASP A 156 -20.51 -20.88 -30.36
N THR A 157 -19.39 -20.18 -30.10
CA THR A 157 -18.08 -20.63 -30.61
C THR A 157 -17.62 -21.92 -29.95
N VAL A 158 -17.99 -22.15 -28.69
CA VAL A 158 -17.68 -23.37 -27.94
C VAL A 158 -18.56 -24.53 -28.40
N VAL A 159 -19.87 -24.32 -28.58
CA VAL A 159 -20.79 -25.33 -29.12
C VAL A 159 -20.34 -25.79 -30.52
N ASN A 160 -20.09 -24.83 -31.43
CA ASN A 160 -19.55 -25.15 -32.77
C ASN A 160 -18.20 -25.89 -32.69
N THR A 161 -17.40 -25.60 -31.67
CA THR A 161 -16.14 -26.30 -31.42
C THR A 161 -16.40 -27.73 -30.97
N PHE A 162 -17.32 -27.97 -30.03
CA PHE A 162 -17.69 -29.32 -29.60
C PHE A 162 -18.22 -30.16 -30.76
N GLU A 163 -19.05 -29.60 -31.64
CA GLU A 163 -19.53 -30.27 -32.86
C GLU A 163 -18.38 -30.63 -33.82
N ALA A 164 -17.39 -29.74 -33.98
CA ALA A 164 -16.20 -30.01 -34.78
C ALA A 164 -15.35 -31.14 -34.17
N ILE A 165 -15.28 -31.20 -32.84
CA ILE A 165 -14.60 -32.27 -32.08
C ILE A 165 -15.31 -33.60 -32.30
N GLU A 166 -16.64 -33.64 -32.16
CA GLU A 166 -17.44 -34.85 -32.42
C GLU A 166 -17.31 -35.31 -33.87
N THR A 167 -17.25 -34.39 -34.83
CA THR A 167 -16.99 -34.73 -36.24
C THR A 167 -15.61 -35.36 -36.44
N LEU A 168 -14.59 -34.87 -35.73
CA LEU A 168 -13.22 -35.38 -35.83
C LEU A 168 -13.05 -36.76 -35.16
N ILE A 169 -13.61 -36.92 -33.96
CA ILE A 169 -13.43 -38.12 -33.13
C ILE A 169 -14.46 -39.20 -33.49
N ARG A 170 -15.67 -38.81 -33.87
CA ARG A 170 -16.79 -39.72 -34.17
C ARG A 170 -17.43 -39.41 -35.54
N PRO A 171 -16.68 -39.55 -36.64
CA PRO A 171 -17.16 -39.20 -37.98
C PRO A 171 -18.32 -40.07 -38.50
N ASP A 172 -18.56 -41.22 -37.87
CA ASP A 172 -19.61 -42.17 -38.26
C ASP A 172 -20.99 -41.86 -37.62
N LEU A 173 -21.08 -40.90 -36.69
CA LEU A 173 -22.35 -40.46 -36.12
C LEU A 173 -23.21 -39.73 -37.16
N SER A 174 -24.53 -39.86 -37.04
CA SER A 174 -25.44 -39.06 -37.85
C SER A 174 -25.40 -37.58 -37.43
N THR A 175 -25.79 -36.66 -38.31
CA THR A 175 -25.78 -35.22 -38.00
C THR A 175 -26.58 -34.86 -36.75
N THR A 176 -27.65 -35.61 -36.45
CA THR A 176 -28.47 -35.42 -35.24
C THR A 176 -27.85 -36.05 -33.99
N GLU A 177 -26.94 -37.01 -34.14
CA GLU A 177 -26.14 -37.54 -33.02
C GLU A 177 -24.85 -36.73 -32.80
N GLN A 178 -24.57 -35.77 -33.68
CA GLN A 178 -23.45 -34.82 -33.59
C GLN A 178 -23.87 -33.45 -33.06
N GLU A 179 -25.18 -33.14 -33.02
CA GLU A 179 -25.67 -31.92 -32.35
C GLU A 179 -25.35 -32.04 -30.87
N VAL A 180 -24.63 -31.04 -30.37
CA VAL A 180 -24.23 -30.96 -28.97
C VAL A 180 -25.24 -30.08 -28.26
N ASP A 181 -25.66 -30.56 -27.10
CA ASP A 181 -26.52 -29.85 -26.16
C ASP A 181 -26.01 -28.41 -25.94
N ASP A 182 -26.91 -27.42 -25.98
CA ASP A 182 -26.53 -26.02 -25.88
C ASP A 182 -25.98 -25.70 -24.49
N PHE A 183 -26.47 -26.38 -23.44
CA PHE A 183 -25.96 -26.27 -22.08
C PHE A 183 -25.93 -27.61 -21.33
N ALA A 184 -24.87 -28.40 -21.54
CA ALA A 184 -24.72 -29.71 -20.90
C ALA A 184 -25.00 -29.75 -19.38
N ALA A 185 -25.71 -30.77 -18.90
CA ALA A 185 -26.00 -31.04 -17.47
C ALA A 185 -24.79 -31.47 -16.61
N ASN A 186 -23.60 -30.90 -16.82
CA ASN A 186 -22.36 -31.23 -16.12
C ASN A 186 -21.36 -30.07 -16.12
N ASN A 187 -20.15 -30.29 -15.61
CA ASN A 187 -19.09 -29.29 -15.51
C ASN A 187 -18.53 -28.81 -16.88
N LEU A 188 -18.91 -29.46 -17.98
CA LEU A 188 -18.58 -29.04 -19.35
C LEU A 188 -19.64 -28.10 -19.95
N THR A 189 -20.62 -27.65 -19.16
CA THR A 189 -21.57 -26.65 -19.65
C THR A 189 -20.85 -25.40 -20.14
N VAL A 190 -21.30 -24.90 -21.29
CA VAL A 190 -20.87 -23.61 -21.84
C VAL A 190 -21.71 -22.46 -21.28
N GLY A 191 -22.77 -22.77 -20.53
CA GLY A 191 -23.66 -21.80 -19.93
C GLY A 191 -22.96 -21.12 -18.76
N ARG A 192 -22.72 -19.82 -18.88
CA ARG A 192 -22.19 -18.98 -17.81
C ARG A 192 -23.00 -17.70 -17.71
N ILE A 193 -23.26 -17.26 -16.49
CA ILE A 193 -23.98 -16.02 -16.23
C ILE A 193 -23.33 -15.28 -15.06
N ASN A 194 -23.18 -13.97 -15.20
CA ASN A 194 -22.85 -13.09 -14.08
C ASN A 194 -24.13 -12.38 -13.58
N PRO A 195 -24.15 -11.92 -12.32
CA PRO A 195 -25.22 -11.04 -11.85
C PRO A 195 -25.40 -9.82 -12.78
N GLY A 196 -26.65 -9.52 -13.15
CA GLY A 196 -27.01 -8.45 -14.09
C GLY A 196 -27.09 -8.88 -15.55
N ASP A 197 -26.48 -10.00 -15.92
CA ASP A 197 -26.54 -10.56 -17.27
C ASP A 197 -27.81 -11.39 -17.51
N VAL A 198 -27.99 -11.75 -18.79
CA VAL A 198 -29.04 -12.66 -19.24
C VAL A 198 -28.44 -13.78 -20.06
N VAL A 199 -28.93 -15.01 -19.82
CA VAL A 199 -28.61 -16.18 -20.64
C VAL A 199 -29.88 -16.63 -21.34
N VAL A 200 -29.77 -16.96 -22.63
CA VAL A 200 -30.86 -17.51 -23.43
C VAL A 200 -30.43 -18.91 -23.87
N GLY A 201 -31.31 -19.89 -23.71
CA GLY A 201 -31.09 -21.28 -24.11
C GLY A 201 -32.36 -21.95 -24.60
N GLU A 202 -32.28 -23.24 -24.91
CA GLU A 202 -33.38 -24.07 -25.38
C GLU A 202 -33.41 -25.46 -24.73
N ILE A 203 -34.46 -25.71 -23.93
CA ILE A 203 -34.76 -27.06 -23.46
C ILE A 203 -35.27 -27.87 -24.67
N SER A 204 -34.42 -28.77 -25.16
CA SER A 204 -34.57 -29.46 -26.45
C SER A 204 -35.46 -30.70 -26.36
N ASP A 205 -35.50 -31.36 -25.20
CA ASP A 205 -36.44 -32.44 -24.90
C ASP A 205 -36.92 -32.45 -23.44
N SER A 206 -37.80 -33.37 -23.07
CA SER A 206 -38.43 -33.36 -21.75
C SER A 206 -37.55 -33.87 -20.60
N ASP A 207 -36.46 -34.56 -20.92
CA ASP A 207 -35.46 -35.05 -19.96
C ASP A 207 -34.23 -34.14 -19.91
N ASP A 208 -34.22 -33.09 -20.72
CA ASP A 208 -33.14 -32.12 -20.86
C ASP A 208 -33.00 -31.21 -19.63
N VAL A 209 -31.76 -30.99 -19.21
CA VAL A 209 -31.42 -30.18 -18.04
C VAL A 209 -30.20 -29.34 -18.36
N ASP A 210 -30.42 -28.04 -18.47
CA ASP A 210 -29.37 -27.10 -18.77
C ASP A 210 -28.68 -26.67 -17.48
N PHE A 211 -27.36 -26.85 -17.40
CA PHE A 211 -26.60 -26.24 -16.31
C PHE A 211 -26.07 -24.89 -16.75
N VAL A 212 -26.30 -23.85 -15.95
CA VAL A 212 -25.63 -22.55 -16.12
C VAL A 212 -24.76 -22.29 -14.90
N ALA A 213 -23.45 -22.16 -15.13
CA ALA A 213 -22.48 -21.87 -14.10
C ALA A 213 -22.47 -20.37 -13.74
N ILE A 214 -22.24 -20.07 -12.47
CA ILE A 214 -22.14 -18.71 -11.95
C ILE A 214 -21.19 -18.70 -10.76
N ASP A 215 -20.29 -17.73 -10.71
CA ASP A 215 -19.46 -17.47 -9.54
C ASP A 215 -20.23 -16.62 -8.53
N LEU A 216 -20.34 -17.10 -7.29
CA LEU A 216 -21.12 -16.46 -6.24
C LEU A 216 -20.26 -16.20 -5.00
N LEU A 217 -20.57 -15.11 -4.30
CA LEU A 217 -19.86 -14.63 -3.13
C LEU A 217 -20.62 -14.93 -1.84
N PRO A 218 -19.93 -15.29 -0.75
CA PRO A 218 -20.57 -15.71 0.49
C PRO A 218 -21.35 -14.55 1.12
N GLY A 219 -22.58 -14.81 1.55
CA GLY A 219 -23.43 -13.83 2.24
C GLY A 219 -24.25 -12.92 1.33
N VAL A 220 -23.98 -12.90 0.02
CA VAL A 220 -24.76 -12.14 -0.98
C VAL A 220 -26.02 -12.93 -1.37
N ALA A 221 -27.19 -12.28 -1.42
CA ALA A 221 -28.42 -12.96 -1.82
C ALA A 221 -28.68 -12.79 -3.32
N TYR A 222 -28.61 -13.88 -4.08
CA TYR A 222 -28.83 -13.87 -5.52
C TYR A 222 -30.24 -14.34 -5.85
N LEU A 223 -30.98 -13.56 -6.64
CA LEU A 223 -32.27 -13.94 -7.21
C LEU A 223 -32.08 -14.44 -8.64
N PHE A 224 -32.41 -15.71 -8.85
CA PHE A 224 -32.47 -16.36 -10.16
C PHE A 224 -33.91 -16.30 -10.67
N GLN A 225 -34.09 -15.77 -11.88
CA GLN A 225 -35.39 -15.67 -12.54
C GLN A 225 -35.34 -16.46 -13.85
N PHE A 226 -36.12 -17.52 -13.93
CA PHE A 226 -36.17 -18.42 -15.07
C PHE A 226 -37.45 -18.19 -15.86
N GLU A 227 -37.32 -17.50 -16.98
CA GLU A 227 -38.45 -16.91 -17.72
C GLU A 227 -38.74 -17.63 -19.04
N GLY A 228 -40.02 -17.92 -19.27
CA GLY A 228 -40.54 -18.47 -20.51
C GLY A 228 -41.64 -17.60 -21.12
N THR A 229 -42.69 -18.23 -21.64
CA THR A 229 -43.76 -17.53 -22.38
C THR A 229 -44.52 -16.46 -21.58
N ALA A 230 -44.61 -16.59 -20.25
CA ALA A 230 -45.44 -15.73 -19.40
C ALA A 230 -44.97 -14.27 -19.41
N THR A 231 -43.65 -14.04 -19.43
CA THR A 231 -43.02 -12.72 -19.48
C THR A 231 -42.46 -12.38 -20.86
N GLY A 232 -42.57 -13.29 -21.83
CA GLY A 232 -41.95 -13.16 -23.14
C GLY A 232 -40.44 -13.44 -23.15
N GLY A 233 -39.91 -14.07 -22.09
CA GLY A 233 -38.51 -14.51 -21.99
C GLY A 233 -38.18 -15.73 -22.86
N GLY A 234 -39.18 -16.35 -23.51
CA GLY A 234 -38.94 -17.47 -24.41
C GLY A 234 -40.22 -18.15 -24.88
N THR A 235 -40.06 -19.35 -25.43
CA THR A 235 -41.16 -20.22 -25.89
C THR A 235 -41.49 -21.36 -24.93
N LEU A 236 -40.67 -21.58 -23.90
CA LEU A 236 -40.91 -22.55 -22.84
C LEU A 236 -42.16 -22.16 -22.04
N THR A 237 -43.13 -23.07 -21.97
CA THR A 237 -44.43 -22.76 -21.34
C THR A 237 -44.45 -22.95 -19.83
N ASP A 238 -43.52 -23.76 -19.31
CA ASP A 238 -43.47 -24.14 -17.90
C ASP A 238 -42.00 -24.29 -17.44
N PRO A 239 -41.27 -23.16 -17.27
CA PRO A 239 -39.90 -23.16 -16.76
C PRO A 239 -39.79 -23.76 -15.35
N TYR A 240 -38.92 -24.75 -15.17
CA TYR A 240 -38.65 -25.40 -13.90
C TYR A 240 -37.16 -25.33 -13.53
N ILE A 241 -36.84 -24.67 -12.41
CA ILE A 241 -35.50 -24.73 -11.80
C ILE A 241 -35.41 -26.09 -11.10
N SER A 242 -34.58 -26.99 -11.63
CA SER A 242 -34.41 -28.34 -11.11
C SER A 242 -33.60 -28.37 -9.81
N GLY A 243 -32.66 -27.43 -9.64
CA GLY A 243 -31.92 -27.23 -8.40
C GLY A 243 -30.72 -26.29 -8.54
N LEU A 244 -30.06 -26.01 -7.42
CA LEU A 244 -28.74 -25.39 -7.33
C LEU A 244 -27.71 -26.43 -6.88
N TYR A 245 -26.52 -26.40 -7.46
CA TYR A 245 -25.43 -27.36 -7.23
C TYR A 245 -24.13 -26.61 -6.92
N ASP A 246 -23.26 -27.21 -6.10
CA ASP A 246 -21.92 -26.70 -5.85
C ASP A 246 -20.92 -27.07 -6.97
N ASP A 247 -19.64 -26.74 -6.79
CA ASP A 247 -18.55 -27.00 -7.72
C ASP A 247 -18.27 -28.50 -7.95
N GLU A 248 -18.62 -29.35 -6.98
CA GLU A 248 -18.58 -30.81 -7.10
C GLU A 248 -19.89 -31.41 -7.70
N LEU A 249 -20.79 -30.56 -8.20
CA LEU A 249 -22.13 -30.90 -8.72
C LEU A 249 -23.02 -31.61 -7.69
N PHE A 250 -22.81 -31.37 -6.40
CA PHE A 250 -23.69 -31.85 -5.34
C PHE A 250 -24.92 -30.94 -5.20
N GLU A 251 -26.11 -31.54 -5.25
CA GLU A 251 -27.38 -30.80 -5.18
C GLU A 251 -27.60 -30.17 -3.78
N LEU A 252 -27.68 -28.84 -3.75
CA LEU A 252 -27.95 -28.03 -2.57
C LEU A 252 -29.47 -27.85 -2.30
N GLY A 253 -30.31 -28.18 -3.28
CA GLY A 253 -31.77 -28.05 -3.25
C GLY A 253 -32.26 -26.90 -4.12
N TYR A 254 -33.23 -26.12 -3.63
CA TYR A 254 -33.72 -24.88 -4.27
C TYR A 254 -34.52 -25.07 -5.58
N SER A 255 -35.11 -26.25 -5.80
CA SER A 255 -36.00 -26.48 -6.94
C SER A 255 -37.28 -25.64 -6.88
N ASN A 256 -37.73 -25.09 -8.01
CA ASN A 256 -38.94 -24.26 -8.09
C ASN A 256 -39.58 -24.33 -9.49
N ASP A 257 -40.91 -24.49 -9.56
CA ASP A 257 -41.70 -24.56 -10.80
C ASP A 257 -42.58 -23.31 -11.04
N ASP A 258 -43.19 -22.72 -10.02
CA ASP A 258 -44.16 -21.61 -10.19
C ASP A 258 -43.85 -20.39 -9.29
N GLY A 259 -42.58 -20.09 -9.05
CA GLY A 259 -42.17 -19.01 -8.15
C GLY A 259 -42.36 -17.59 -8.69
N GLY A 260 -42.37 -17.43 -10.02
CA GLY A 260 -42.34 -16.15 -10.75
C GLY A 260 -43.70 -15.71 -11.31
N GLU A 261 -43.69 -14.86 -12.35
CA GLU A 261 -44.92 -14.43 -13.04
C GLU A 261 -45.45 -15.54 -13.95
N GLY A 262 -46.73 -15.90 -13.78
CA GLY A 262 -47.33 -17.02 -14.52
C GLY A 262 -46.81 -18.37 -14.02
N ASN A 263 -46.30 -19.19 -14.94
CA ASN A 263 -45.62 -20.45 -14.64
C ASN A 263 -44.08 -20.31 -14.69
N ASN A 264 -43.55 -19.09 -14.67
CA ASN A 264 -42.10 -18.91 -14.59
C ASN A 264 -41.60 -19.33 -13.21
N ALA A 265 -40.35 -19.80 -13.13
CA ALA A 265 -39.72 -20.15 -11.87
C ALA A 265 -38.81 -19.02 -11.36
N GLN A 266 -38.65 -18.93 -10.03
CA GLN A 266 -37.64 -18.06 -9.43
C GLN A 266 -37.15 -18.64 -8.10
N VAL A 267 -35.89 -18.38 -7.77
CA VAL A 267 -35.33 -18.77 -6.47
C VAL A 267 -34.28 -17.78 -5.98
N THR A 268 -34.25 -17.57 -4.66
CA THR A 268 -33.20 -16.77 -4.01
C THR A 268 -32.23 -17.69 -3.27
N PHE A 269 -30.94 -17.48 -3.48
CA PHE A 269 -29.87 -18.25 -2.86
C PHE A 269 -28.79 -17.34 -2.28
N THR A 270 -28.34 -17.67 -1.07
CA THR A 270 -27.25 -16.98 -0.39
C THR A 270 -26.18 -18.01 -0.08
N PRO A 271 -25.07 -18.06 -0.84
CA PRO A 271 -24.01 -19.02 -0.59
C PRO A 271 -23.31 -18.70 0.74
N SER A 272 -22.74 -19.72 1.36
CA SER A 272 -21.95 -19.57 2.60
C SER A 272 -20.44 -19.56 2.37
N VAL A 273 -20.02 -19.89 1.14
CA VAL A 273 -18.63 -19.96 0.69
C VAL A 273 -18.58 -19.40 -0.74
N ALA A 274 -17.53 -18.65 -1.07
CA ALA A 274 -17.29 -18.18 -2.43
C ALA A 274 -17.00 -19.37 -3.36
N GLY A 275 -17.44 -19.28 -4.62
CA GLY A 275 -17.03 -20.25 -5.64
C GLY A 275 -18.03 -20.35 -6.78
N THR A 276 -17.74 -21.24 -7.71
CA THR A 276 -18.63 -21.56 -8.83
C THR A 276 -19.77 -22.46 -8.35
N TYR A 277 -20.99 -22.07 -8.70
CA TYR A 277 -22.22 -22.86 -8.51
C TYR A 277 -22.88 -23.08 -9.86
N TYR A 278 -23.74 -24.10 -9.94
CA TYR A 278 -24.51 -24.40 -11.14
C TYR A 278 -26.00 -24.31 -10.83
N ILE A 279 -26.76 -23.60 -11.66
CA ILE A 279 -28.23 -23.67 -11.64
C ILE A 279 -28.71 -24.62 -12.72
N GLY A 280 -29.50 -25.61 -12.33
CA GLY A 280 -30.14 -26.56 -13.23
C GLY A 280 -31.50 -26.05 -13.70
N LEU A 281 -31.68 -25.98 -15.01
CA LEU A 281 -32.86 -25.45 -15.68
C LEU A 281 -33.50 -26.55 -16.54
N SER A 282 -34.81 -26.69 -16.50
CA SER A 282 -35.53 -27.70 -17.27
C SER A 282 -36.97 -27.27 -17.53
N GLY A 283 -37.72 -27.99 -18.36
CA GLY A 283 -39.15 -27.74 -18.54
C GLY A 283 -40.01 -28.74 -17.77
N TYR A 284 -41.07 -28.30 -17.09
CA TYR A 284 -42.02 -29.21 -16.45
C TYR A 284 -42.91 -29.92 -17.50
N ASN A 285 -42.39 -30.97 -18.14
CA ASN A 285 -42.98 -31.62 -19.32
C ASN A 285 -43.21 -30.65 -20.49
N ALA A 286 -42.37 -29.61 -20.59
CA ALA A 286 -42.41 -28.59 -21.62
C ALA A 286 -41.02 -28.47 -22.26
N VAL A 287 -40.96 -28.01 -23.50
CA VAL A 287 -39.73 -27.76 -24.25
C VAL A 287 -39.80 -26.38 -24.88
N GLY A 288 -38.65 -25.85 -25.26
CA GLY A 288 -38.51 -24.59 -25.97
C GLY A 288 -37.56 -23.62 -25.30
N SER A 289 -37.40 -22.47 -25.94
CA SER A 289 -36.45 -21.45 -25.51
C SER A 289 -36.83 -20.74 -24.23
N TYR A 290 -35.83 -20.23 -23.51
CA TYR A 290 -36.01 -19.51 -22.24
C TYR A 290 -35.03 -18.35 -22.11
N THR A 291 -35.21 -17.54 -21.06
CA THR A 291 -34.23 -16.57 -20.57
C THR A 291 -34.00 -16.78 -19.08
N LEU A 292 -32.76 -17.02 -18.66
CA LEU A 292 -32.32 -16.92 -17.28
C LEU A 292 -31.80 -15.51 -17.02
N LYS A 293 -32.22 -14.92 -15.90
CA LYS A 293 -31.65 -13.68 -15.36
C LYS A 293 -31.19 -13.91 -13.93
N VAL A 294 -30.08 -13.30 -13.56
CA VAL A 294 -29.61 -13.31 -12.18
C VAL A 294 -29.43 -11.87 -11.72
N SER A 295 -29.90 -11.55 -10.53
CA SER A 295 -29.59 -10.29 -9.85
C SER A 295 -28.98 -10.60 -8.48
N GLY A 296 -27.82 -10.04 -8.18
CA GLY A 296 -27.27 -10.02 -6.83
C GLY A 296 -27.95 -8.92 -6.01
N GLU A 297 -28.42 -9.24 -4.81
CA GLU A 297 -28.72 -8.22 -3.81
C GLU A 297 -27.38 -7.79 -3.20
N ASP A 298 -26.92 -6.60 -3.64
CA ASP A 298 -25.97 -5.66 -2.99
C ASP A 298 -25.43 -6.12 -1.62
N ASP A 299 -24.12 -6.35 -1.52
CA ASP A 299 -23.44 -6.79 -0.30
C ASP A 299 -23.35 -5.67 0.75
N TYR A 300 -23.34 -4.39 0.34
CA TYR A 300 -23.36 -3.23 1.22
C TYR A 300 -24.20 -2.06 0.72
N VAL A 301 -25.50 -2.08 1.07
CA VAL A 301 -26.48 -1.06 0.70
C VAL A 301 -25.97 0.39 0.66
N SER A 302 -26.24 1.08 -0.44
CA SER A 302 -25.86 2.48 -0.74
C SER A 302 -26.53 3.58 0.11
N ASN A 303 -26.67 3.37 1.42
CA ASN A 303 -27.29 4.31 2.36
C ASN A 303 -26.87 4.08 3.82
N LEU A 304 -27.36 4.95 4.73
CA LEU A 304 -27.08 4.90 6.17
C LEU A 304 -27.45 3.59 6.90
N LYS A 305 -28.08 2.62 6.22
CA LYS A 305 -28.37 1.28 6.79
C LYS A 305 -27.30 0.25 6.46
N THR A 306 -26.20 0.65 5.81
CA THR A 306 -25.09 -0.25 5.57
C THR A 306 -24.66 -0.98 6.83
N SER A 307 -24.26 -2.24 6.65
CA SER A 307 -23.67 -3.06 7.70
C SER A 307 -22.13 -3.08 7.66
N ALA A 308 -21.51 -2.54 6.60
CA ALA A 308 -20.07 -2.39 6.50
C ALA A 308 -19.56 -1.32 7.47
N SER A 309 -18.40 -1.59 8.06
CA SER A 309 -17.68 -0.59 8.84
C SER A 309 -16.17 -0.82 8.79
N VAL A 310 -15.43 0.27 8.87
CA VAL A 310 -13.96 0.30 8.96
C VAL A 310 -13.55 1.15 10.16
N SER A 311 -12.41 0.82 10.77
CA SER A 311 -11.82 1.62 11.84
C SER A 311 -10.66 2.45 11.29
N VAL A 312 -10.36 3.58 11.95
CA VAL A 312 -9.14 4.35 11.68
C VAL A 312 -7.90 3.47 11.92
N ASP A 313 -6.89 3.65 11.08
CA ASP A 313 -5.64 2.87 10.99
C ASP A 313 -5.88 1.39 10.65
N SER A 314 -6.96 1.13 9.90
CA SER A 314 -7.32 -0.18 9.39
C SER A 314 -7.76 -0.08 7.94
N SER A 315 -7.77 -1.24 7.28
CA SER A 315 -8.38 -1.39 5.97
C SER A 315 -9.68 -2.20 6.04
N PHE A 316 -10.53 -1.98 5.05
CA PHE A 316 -11.71 -2.75 4.72
C PHE A 316 -11.57 -3.23 3.28
N VAL A 317 -12.00 -4.46 3.02
CA VAL A 317 -12.03 -5.04 1.67
C VAL A 317 -13.48 -5.20 1.28
N GLY A 318 -13.85 -4.65 0.13
CA GLY A 318 -15.18 -4.80 -0.47
C GLY A 318 -15.06 -5.17 -1.94
N GLU A 319 -16.20 -5.36 -2.60
CA GLU A 319 -16.28 -5.72 -4.00
C GLU A 319 -17.43 -4.95 -4.66
N ILE A 320 -17.13 -4.19 -5.71
CA ILE A 320 -18.17 -3.62 -6.56
C ILE A 320 -18.67 -4.74 -7.48
N ASN A 321 -19.90 -5.20 -7.24
CA ASN A 321 -20.40 -6.46 -7.80
C ASN A 321 -20.89 -6.31 -9.24
N TYR A 322 -21.35 -5.13 -9.64
CA TYR A 322 -21.88 -4.84 -10.98
C TYR A 322 -21.89 -3.34 -11.28
N SER A 323 -22.15 -2.98 -12.54
CA SER A 323 -22.28 -1.59 -12.98
C SER A 323 -23.33 -0.83 -12.16
N LEU A 324 -22.98 0.33 -11.60
CA LEU A 324 -23.81 1.17 -10.69
C LEU A 324 -23.94 0.66 -9.25
N ASP A 325 -23.22 -0.40 -8.88
CA ASP A 325 -23.10 -0.80 -7.49
C ASP A 325 -22.30 0.25 -6.71
N GLN A 326 -22.71 0.52 -5.49
CA GLN A 326 -22.06 1.50 -4.62
C GLN A 326 -22.12 1.04 -3.18
N ASP A 327 -20.94 0.77 -2.64
CA ASP A 327 -20.81 0.26 -1.28
C ASP A 327 -20.67 1.41 -0.30
N TRP A 328 -21.54 1.46 0.70
CA TRP A 328 -21.38 2.40 1.81
C TRP A 328 -20.69 1.72 2.98
N ILE A 329 -19.64 2.33 3.53
CA ILE A 329 -18.86 1.81 4.65
C ILE A 329 -18.87 2.84 5.76
N ALA A 330 -19.34 2.47 6.95
CA ALA A 330 -19.36 3.37 8.10
C ALA A 330 -17.98 3.46 8.77
N VAL A 331 -17.54 4.66 9.14
CA VAL A 331 -16.32 4.89 9.90
C VAL A 331 -16.59 5.89 11.03
N GLU A 332 -16.10 5.61 12.23
CA GLU A 332 -16.17 6.55 13.36
C GLU A 332 -14.92 7.42 13.38
N LEU A 333 -15.10 8.74 13.21
CA LEU A 333 -14.01 9.72 13.25
C LEU A 333 -14.13 10.53 14.55
N ASP A 334 -13.38 10.14 15.58
CA ASP A 334 -13.55 10.58 16.97
C ASP A 334 -12.46 11.53 17.48
N GLN A 335 -11.48 11.89 16.65
CA GLN A 335 -10.41 12.83 16.98
C GLN A 335 -10.53 14.12 16.16
N SER A 336 -10.55 15.27 16.85
CA SER A 336 -10.59 16.59 16.23
C SER A 336 -9.20 17.12 15.95
N GLY A 337 -9.03 17.83 14.83
CA GLY A 337 -7.75 18.39 14.40
C GLY A 337 -6.85 17.43 13.63
N LEU A 338 -7.18 16.14 13.61
CA LEU A 338 -6.50 15.13 12.80
C LEU A 338 -7.00 15.18 11.35
N THR A 339 -6.08 15.05 10.39
CA THR A 339 -6.42 14.82 8.98
C THR A 339 -6.47 13.32 8.73
N TYR A 340 -7.67 12.83 8.44
CA TYR A 340 -7.89 11.47 7.99
C TYR A 340 -7.64 11.40 6.50
N ILE A 341 -6.83 10.44 6.07
CA ILE A 341 -6.62 10.08 4.67
C ILE A 341 -7.49 8.85 4.41
N ILE A 342 -8.40 8.95 3.45
CA ILE A 342 -9.28 7.87 3.02
C ILE A 342 -8.89 7.56 1.59
N GLU A 343 -8.47 6.34 1.34
CA GLU A 343 -7.99 5.91 0.04
C GLU A 343 -8.74 4.64 -0.37
N ALA A 344 -9.28 4.62 -1.59
CA ALA A 344 -9.80 3.41 -2.21
C ALA A 344 -8.78 2.92 -3.24
N LYS A 345 -8.41 1.65 -3.09
CA LYS A 345 -7.28 1.03 -3.77
C LYS A 345 -7.74 -0.11 -4.64
N GLY A 346 -7.45 0.01 -5.93
CA GLY A 346 -7.84 -0.90 -6.99
C GLY A 346 -6.65 -1.55 -7.67
N GLU A 347 -6.72 -1.68 -8.99
CA GLU A 347 -5.71 -2.35 -9.82
C GLU A 347 -4.35 -1.64 -9.75
N ASP A 348 -4.32 -0.30 -9.76
CA ASP A 348 -3.08 0.47 -9.91
C ASP A 348 -2.16 0.45 -8.68
N SER A 349 -2.70 0.37 -7.46
CA SER A 349 -1.90 0.08 -6.26
C SER A 349 -1.55 -1.40 -6.11
N GLY A 350 -2.14 -2.28 -6.92
CA GLY A 350 -1.97 -3.73 -6.84
C GLY A 350 -2.61 -4.36 -5.60
N LEU A 351 -3.55 -3.65 -4.97
CA LEU A 351 -4.24 -4.08 -3.74
C LEU A 351 -5.70 -4.50 -3.98
N GLY A 352 -6.25 -4.21 -5.16
CA GLY A 352 -7.56 -4.65 -5.62
C GLY A 352 -7.55 -5.04 -7.09
N THR A 353 -8.74 -5.32 -7.63
CA THR A 353 -8.98 -5.56 -9.07
C THR A 353 -9.99 -4.57 -9.65
N LEU A 354 -10.51 -3.64 -8.85
CA LEU A 354 -11.37 -2.57 -9.33
C LEU A 354 -10.54 -1.60 -10.18
N PRO A 355 -10.90 -1.34 -11.45
CA PRO A 355 -10.06 -0.56 -12.35
C PRO A 355 -9.91 0.92 -11.96
N ASP A 356 -11.00 1.58 -11.59
CA ASP A 356 -11.04 3.04 -11.35
C ASP A 356 -11.89 3.35 -10.11
N PRO A 357 -11.37 3.06 -8.89
CA PRO A 357 -12.13 3.20 -7.66
C PRO A 357 -12.36 4.68 -7.31
N GLU A 358 -13.62 5.13 -7.26
CA GLU A 358 -13.98 6.48 -6.83
C GLU A 358 -14.43 6.52 -5.36
N ILE A 359 -14.23 7.64 -4.65
CA ILE A 359 -14.77 7.83 -3.29
C ILE A 359 -15.59 9.10 -3.10
N GLN A 360 -16.65 8.95 -2.32
CA GLN A 360 -17.44 10.07 -1.77
C GLN A 360 -17.66 9.85 -0.27
N VAL A 361 -17.46 10.89 0.54
CA VAL A 361 -17.64 10.78 2.00
C VAL A 361 -18.78 11.66 2.46
N TYR A 362 -19.73 11.07 3.20
CA TYR A 362 -20.92 11.72 3.72
C TYR A 362 -20.93 11.76 5.25
N ASN A 363 -21.46 12.86 5.79
CA ASN A 363 -21.78 12.94 7.22
C ASN A 363 -23.15 12.26 7.50
N SER A 364 -23.52 12.17 8.78
CA SER A 364 -24.80 11.57 9.21
C SER A 364 -26.07 12.28 8.69
N ASN A 365 -25.96 13.50 8.17
CA ASN A 365 -27.05 14.26 7.56
C ASN A 365 -27.14 14.07 6.03
N LEU A 366 -26.28 13.21 5.46
CA LEU A 366 -26.11 13.00 4.01
C LEU A 366 -25.53 14.20 3.26
N ASP A 367 -24.85 15.12 3.96
CA ASP A 367 -24.04 16.12 3.28
C ASP A 367 -22.71 15.49 2.86
N ARG A 368 -22.34 15.62 1.57
CA ARG A 368 -21.04 15.18 1.08
C ARG A 368 -19.96 16.15 1.56
N VAL A 369 -19.01 15.65 2.35
CA VAL A 369 -17.95 16.43 3.00
C VAL A 369 -16.60 16.30 2.29
N ALA A 370 -16.37 15.20 1.59
CA ALA A 370 -15.20 14.99 0.73
C ALA A 370 -15.56 14.08 -0.44
N TYR A 371 -14.76 14.14 -1.50
CA TYR A 371 -14.82 13.23 -2.64
C TYR A 371 -13.49 13.30 -3.37
N ASP A 372 -13.14 12.23 -4.06
CA ASP A 372 -11.98 12.17 -4.93
C ASP A 372 -12.16 11.03 -5.95
N TYR A 373 -11.48 11.15 -7.08
CA TYR A 373 -11.63 10.25 -8.24
C TYR A 373 -10.30 9.61 -8.66
N ASP A 374 -9.17 10.34 -8.58
CA ASP A 374 -7.88 9.93 -9.15
C ASP A 374 -6.67 10.48 -8.35
N GLY A 375 -6.86 10.75 -7.06
CA GLY A 375 -5.87 11.40 -6.20
C GLY A 375 -4.79 10.47 -5.62
N GLY A 376 -4.93 9.16 -5.79
CA GLY A 376 -4.06 8.09 -5.29
C GLY A 376 -2.97 7.66 -6.29
N VAL A 377 -2.58 6.39 -6.22
CA VAL A 377 -1.64 5.79 -7.17
C VAL A 377 -2.38 5.40 -8.45
N GLY A 378 -2.00 6.01 -9.58
CA GLY A 378 -2.69 5.74 -10.85
C GLY A 378 -4.09 6.34 -10.84
N ASP A 379 -5.09 5.52 -11.12
CA ASP A 379 -6.52 5.84 -11.11
C ASP A 379 -7.16 5.51 -9.73
N ASP A 380 -6.37 5.19 -8.69
CA ASP A 380 -6.90 5.06 -7.32
C ASP A 380 -7.39 6.41 -6.76
N ALA A 381 -8.44 6.43 -5.94
CA ALA A 381 -8.92 7.65 -5.30
C ALA A 381 -8.38 7.87 -3.87
N LEU A 382 -8.07 9.14 -3.54
CA LEU A 382 -7.56 9.58 -2.24
C LEU A 382 -8.22 10.90 -1.82
N ALA A 383 -9.02 10.84 -0.74
CA ALA A 383 -9.67 12.00 -0.15
C ALA A 383 -9.17 12.26 1.27
N THR A 384 -9.11 13.53 1.66
CA THR A 384 -8.69 13.93 3.01
C THR A 384 -9.82 14.65 3.73
N ILE A 385 -10.00 14.37 5.03
CA ILE A 385 -10.98 15.05 5.89
C ILE A 385 -10.30 15.52 7.17
N THR A 386 -10.54 16.77 7.57
CA THR A 386 -10.10 17.30 8.88
C THR A 386 -11.31 17.82 9.63
N LEU A 387 -11.51 17.35 10.87
CA LEU A 387 -12.72 17.59 11.63
C LEU A 387 -12.48 18.54 12.82
N THR A 388 -13.43 19.43 13.09
CA THR A 388 -13.50 20.15 14.37
C THR A 388 -14.19 19.31 15.44
N SER A 389 -14.10 19.73 16.72
CA SER A 389 -14.75 19.02 17.83
C SER A 389 -16.28 18.94 17.72
N GLU A 390 -16.92 19.81 16.93
CA GLU A 390 -18.37 19.80 16.69
C GLU A 390 -18.77 18.88 15.53
N GLU A 391 -17.81 18.39 14.75
CA GLU A 391 -18.01 17.59 13.53
C GLU A 391 -17.62 16.11 13.73
N LEU A 392 -17.24 15.70 14.95
CA LEU A 392 -16.92 14.30 15.26
C LEU A 392 -18.16 13.42 15.21
N GLY A 393 -17.96 12.16 14.83
CA GLY A 393 -19.00 11.14 14.80
C GLY A 393 -18.83 10.15 13.65
N THR A 394 -19.93 9.49 13.30
CA THR A 394 -19.95 8.50 12.22
C THR A 394 -20.07 9.16 10.85
N TYR A 395 -19.16 8.79 9.95
CA TYR A 395 -19.13 9.14 8.54
C TYR A 395 -19.34 7.89 7.69
N TYR A 396 -19.70 8.09 6.43
CA TYR A 396 -19.98 7.01 5.48
C TYR A 396 -19.16 7.25 4.21
N ILE A 397 -18.28 6.29 3.90
CA ILE A 397 -17.46 6.26 2.70
C ILE A 397 -18.25 5.47 1.67
N ALA A 398 -18.61 6.10 0.56
CA ALA A 398 -19.20 5.46 -0.60
C ALA A 398 -18.10 5.18 -1.61
N VAL A 399 -17.98 3.92 -2.03
CA VAL A 399 -17.04 3.47 -3.08
C VAL A 399 -17.83 3.02 -4.29
N GLU A 400 -17.39 3.42 -5.48
CA GLU A 400 -17.96 3.05 -6.77
C GLU A 400 -16.86 3.04 -7.86
N ASP A 401 -17.23 2.81 -9.12
CA ASP A 401 -16.31 2.87 -10.28
C ASP A 401 -16.92 3.75 -11.39
N ASP A 402 -16.14 4.70 -11.94
CA ASP A 402 -16.60 5.70 -12.94
C ASP A 402 -17.07 5.04 -14.26
N TYR A 403 -16.39 3.97 -14.65
CA TYR A 403 -16.55 3.34 -15.97
C TYR A 403 -17.39 2.07 -15.96
N TYR A 404 -18.13 1.83 -14.87
CA TYR A 404 -18.97 0.64 -14.68
C TYR A 404 -18.15 -0.67 -14.56
N GLY A 405 -16.91 -0.56 -14.09
CA GLY A 405 -16.07 -1.68 -13.70
C GLY A 405 -16.64 -2.45 -12.51
N SER A 406 -16.18 -3.67 -12.34
CA SER A 406 -16.44 -4.51 -11.17
C SER A 406 -15.13 -5.09 -10.67
N GLY A 407 -15.08 -5.42 -9.38
CA GLY A 407 -13.88 -5.98 -8.77
C GLY A 407 -13.70 -5.60 -7.31
N TYR A 408 -12.68 -6.20 -6.71
CA TYR A 408 -12.32 -5.94 -5.32
C TYR A 408 -11.61 -4.60 -5.17
N TYR A 409 -11.91 -3.92 -4.08
CA TYR A 409 -11.17 -2.74 -3.67
C TYR A 409 -10.79 -2.84 -2.20
N VAL A 410 -9.78 -2.06 -1.81
CA VAL A 410 -9.40 -1.89 -0.42
C VAL A 410 -9.61 -0.43 -0.03
N VAL A 411 -10.49 -0.17 0.92
CA VAL A 411 -10.55 1.15 1.58
C VAL A 411 -9.62 1.13 2.78
N SER A 412 -8.64 2.03 2.81
CA SER A 412 -7.89 2.33 4.03
C SER A 412 -8.32 3.69 4.57
N VAL A 413 -8.48 3.76 5.89
CA VAL A 413 -8.66 5.02 6.60
C VAL A 413 -7.45 5.20 7.51
N ASP A 414 -6.49 6.01 7.07
CA ASP A 414 -5.29 6.29 7.83
C ASP A 414 -5.48 7.59 8.62
N GLY A 415 -5.25 7.51 9.93
CA GLY A 415 -5.10 8.66 10.79
C GLY A 415 -3.62 9.06 10.85
N SER A 416 -2.97 9.25 9.69
CA SER A 416 -1.51 9.45 9.66
C SER A 416 -1.14 10.90 10.02
N ASP A 417 -0.84 11.09 11.29
CA ASP A 417 -0.07 12.20 11.84
C ASP A 417 1.28 11.59 12.30
N ASP A 418 2.40 12.10 11.79
CA ASP A 418 3.73 11.60 12.13
C ASP A 418 4.09 11.87 13.60
N TYR A 419 3.48 12.88 14.23
CA TYR A 419 3.54 13.10 15.66
C TYR A 419 2.29 13.77 16.22
N LEU A 420 1.44 13.01 16.92
CA LEU A 420 0.23 13.52 17.58
C LEU A 420 0.39 14.89 18.27
N SER A 421 -0.58 15.79 18.08
CA SER A 421 -0.65 17.11 18.77
C SER A 421 -0.92 17.05 20.29
N ASN A 422 -0.85 15.86 20.91
CA ASN A 422 -1.26 15.64 22.29
C ASN A 422 -0.27 14.74 23.07
N MET A 423 -0.52 14.58 24.37
CA MET A 423 0.40 13.91 25.31
C MET A 423 0.62 12.40 25.06
N LEU A 424 -0.10 11.79 24.10
CA LEU A 424 0.15 10.44 23.62
C LEU A 424 1.19 10.37 22.50
N THR A 425 1.73 11.52 22.08
CA THR A 425 2.79 11.62 21.07
C THR A 425 3.96 10.68 21.36
N THR A 426 4.52 10.13 20.29
CA THR A 426 5.79 9.40 20.33
C THR A 426 7.00 10.31 20.06
N GLY A 427 6.75 11.58 19.69
CA GLY A 427 7.77 12.58 19.39
C GLY A 427 8.65 12.86 20.61
N PHE A 428 9.97 12.76 20.39
CA PHE A 428 10.95 12.97 21.46
C PHE A 428 12.20 13.66 20.92
N VAL A 429 12.67 14.67 21.62
CA VAL A 429 13.92 15.38 21.33
C VAL A 429 14.68 15.64 22.63
N VAL A 430 16.01 15.65 22.56
CA VAL A 430 16.92 15.85 23.70
C VAL A 430 17.85 17.02 23.42
N PRO A 431 18.43 17.65 24.46
CA PRO A 431 19.43 18.70 24.27
C PRO A 431 20.63 18.22 23.43
N GLY A 432 21.04 19.03 22.45
CA GLY A 432 22.05 18.70 21.44
C GLY A 432 21.55 17.79 20.31
N GLY A 433 20.26 17.41 20.33
CA GLY A 433 19.63 16.56 19.33
C GLY A 433 18.75 17.34 18.36
N SER A 434 18.40 16.67 17.25
CA SER A 434 17.43 17.14 16.28
C SER A 434 16.54 16.00 15.81
N THR A 435 15.31 16.33 15.42
CA THR A 435 14.36 15.42 14.78
C THR A 435 13.68 16.13 13.62
N THR A 436 13.09 15.36 12.72
CA THR A 436 12.33 15.87 11.57
C THR A 436 10.88 15.41 11.68
N GLY A 437 9.98 16.21 11.14
CA GLY A 437 8.56 15.87 11.00
C GLY A 437 7.91 16.57 9.81
N VAL A 438 6.61 16.40 9.68
CA VAL A 438 5.78 16.87 8.57
C VAL A 438 4.52 17.51 9.13
N ILE A 439 4.31 18.79 8.86
CA ILE A 439 2.97 19.36 9.05
C ILE A 439 2.15 18.90 7.84
N ASN A 440 1.32 17.88 8.04
CA ASN A 440 0.64 17.11 7.01
C ASN A 440 -0.50 17.90 6.37
N ALA A 441 -1.13 18.79 7.14
CA ALA A 441 -2.27 19.57 6.69
C ALA A 441 -2.45 20.89 7.43
N LYS A 442 -3.46 21.65 6.99
CA LYS A 442 -3.89 22.86 7.66
C LYS A 442 -4.42 22.52 9.06
N TYR A 443 -3.87 23.19 10.08
CA TYR A 443 -4.14 22.98 11.52
C TYR A 443 -3.48 21.76 12.15
N ASP A 444 -2.69 21.02 11.38
CA ASP A 444 -1.84 19.98 11.94
C ASP A 444 -0.76 20.60 12.85
N SER A 445 -0.40 19.87 13.90
CA SER A 445 0.62 20.29 14.84
C SER A 445 1.21 19.11 15.59
N ASP A 446 2.50 19.18 15.81
CA ASP A 446 3.27 18.02 16.23
C ASP A 446 3.80 18.25 17.64
N LEU A 447 3.37 17.42 18.60
CA LEU A 447 3.86 17.53 19.97
C LEU A 447 5.11 16.66 20.17
N PHE A 448 6.14 17.21 20.80
CA PHE A 448 7.35 16.50 21.18
C PHE A 448 7.58 16.59 22.68
N ARG A 449 7.92 15.46 23.29
CA ARG A 449 8.48 15.43 24.65
C ARG A 449 9.93 15.88 24.61
N LEU A 450 10.30 16.79 25.51
CA LEU A 450 11.66 17.30 25.69
C LEU A 450 12.10 17.11 27.14
N ASP A 451 13.12 16.29 27.37
CA ASP A 451 13.69 16.09 28.70
C ASP A 451 14.91 17.01 28.89
N LEU A 452 14.76 18.05 29.72
CA LEU A 452 15.83 19.00 30.05
C LEU A 452 16.60 18.52 31.28
N ASP A 453 17.91 18.34 31.13
CA ASP A 453 18.75 17.66 32.12
C ASP A 453 19.19 18.55 33.29
N THR A 454 19.22 19.87 33.09
CA THR A 454 19.82 20.84 34.02
C THR A 454 18.92 22.05 34.23
N ALA A 455 18.56 22.33 35.48
CA ALA A 455 17.87 23.55 35.89
C ALA A 455 18.80 24.77 35.81
N GLY A 456 18.29 25.94 35.43
CA GLY A 456 19.07 27.18 35.33
C GLY A 456 19.99 27.27 34.11
N LYS A 457 20.04 26.23 33.27
CA LYS A 457 20.78 26.21 32.00
C LYS A 457 19.91 26.75 30.86
N ALA A 458 20.50 27.53 29.95
CA ALA A 458 19.79 27.96 28.74
C ALA A 458 19.71 26.82 27.72
N TYR A 459 18.58 26.74 27.02
CA TYR A 459 18.40 25.87 25.85
C TYR A 459 17.71 26.67 24.77
N THR A 460 18.14 26.50 23.52
CA THR A 460 17.50 27.12 22.35
C THR A 460 16.82 26.05 21.53
N ILE A 461 15.54 26.22 21.28
CA ILE A 461 14.69 25.30 20.52
C ILE A 461 14.40 25.96 19.18
N ASN A 462 14.80 25.31 18.09
CA ASN A 462 14.66 25.83 16.73
C ASN A 462 13.69 24.96 15.93
N LEU A 463 12.77 25.60 15.21
CA LEU A 463 11.95 24.95 14.21
C LEU A 463 12.26 25.54 12.85
N SER A 464 12.92 24.74 12.01
CA SER A 464 13.46 25.19 10.73
C SER A 464 12.72 24.56 9.55
N GLY A 465 12.35 25.38 8.57
CA GLY A 465 11.69 24.95 7.34
C GLY A 465 12.46 25.36 6.08
N GLU A 466 11.75 25.93 5.11
CA GLU A 466 12.27 26.24 3.77
C GLU A 466 13.46 27.21 3.78
N HIS A 467 13.46 28.21 4.67
CA HIS A 467 14.39 29.35 4.59
C HIS A 467 15.87 28.96 4.64
N ASN A 468 16.22 27.98 5.48
CA ASN A 468 17.58 27.45 5.63
C ASN A 468 17.75 26.07 4.99
N GLY A 469 16.76 25.60 4.20
CA GLY A 469 16.81 24.31 3.51
C GLY A 469 16.72 23.10 4.44
N MET A 470 16.23 23.29 5.67
CA MET A 470 16.08 22.23 6.70
C MET A 470 14.68 21.62 6.69
N GLY A 471 13.91 21.87 5.62
CA GLY A 471 12.54 21.41 5.43
C GLY A 471 11.91 22.13 4.23
N THR A 472 10.62 21.90 4.04
CA THR A 472 9.78 22.55 3.01
C THR A 472 8.68 23.43 3.62
N LEU A 473 8.54 23.45 4.95
CA LEU A 473 7.56 24.29 5.64
C LEU A 473 7.93 25.77 5.51
N SER A 474 7.05 26.58 4.94
CA SER A 474 7.34 27.98 4.59
C SER A 474 7.33 28.95 5.77
N ASP A 475 6.57 28.63 6.82
CA ASP A 475 6.36 29.51 7.98
C ASP A 475 6.19 28.67 9.27
N PRO A 476 7.29 28.16 9.86
CA PRO A 476 7.24 27.33 11.06
C PRO A 476 6.95 28.14 12.34
N GLU A 477 6.08 27.64 13.21
CA GLU A 477 5.72 28.22 14.51
C GLU A 477 5.99 27.26 15.68
N LEU A 478 6.39 27.82 16.84
CA LEU A 478 6.72 27.06 18.05
C LEU A 478 5.90 27.48 19.27
N ARG A 479 5.50 26.50 20.08
CA ARG A 479 5.01 26.72 21.46
C ARG A 479 5.70 25.78 22.44
N PHE A 480 5.94 26.26 23.65
CA PHE A 480 6.61 25.52 24.72
C PHE A 480 5.72 25.43 25.95
N TYR A 481 5.66 24.24 26.56
CA TYR A 481 4.76 23.89 27.66
C TYR A 481 5.51 23.23 28.83
N ASP A 482 4.99 23.42 30.04
CA ASP A 482 5.43 22.67 31.22
C ASP A 482 4.88 21.22 31.25
N SER A 483 5.35 20.43 32.21
CA SER A 483 4.91 19.04 32.41
C SER A 483 3.41 18.86 32.70
N GLN A 484 2.68 19.94 33.03
CA GLN A 484 1.23 19.93 33.29
C GLN A 484 0.43 20.47 32.11
N GLY A 485 1.08 20.82 30.99
CA GLY A 485 0.45 21.34 29.78
C GLY A 485 0.16 22.84 29.82
N SER A 486 0.72 23.60 30.77
CA SER A 486 0.62 25.06 30.76
C SER A 486 1.64 25.65 29.79
N GLN A 487 1.20 26.50 28.86
CA GLN A 487 2.09 27.18 27.93
C GLN A 487 3.00 28.16 28.68
N LEU A 488 4.30 28.08 28.43
CA LEU A 488 5.35 28.91 29.02
C LEU A 488 5.88 29.95 28.02
N ALA A 489 6.00 29.58 26.74
CA ALA A 489 6.50 30.46 25.69
C ALA A 489 5.93 30.09 24.31
N ASN A 490 6.07 31.00 23.34
CA ASN A 490 5.74 30.78 21.93
C ASN A 490 6.57 31.73 21.06
N ASP A 491 6.81 31.35 19.82
CA ASP A 491 7.51 32.16 18.83
C ASP A 491 7.05 31.81 17.40
N TYR A 492 7.20 32.77 16.49
CA TYR A 492 6.69 32.69 15.11
C TYR A 492 7.77 33.02 14.06
N ASP A 493 8.74 33.87 14.38
CA ASP A 493 9.65 34.44 13.37
C ASP A 493 11.00 34.93 13.94
N SER A 494 11.38 34.51 15.15
CA SER A 494 12.64 34.97 15.75
C SER A 494 13.89 34.26 15.22
N GLY A 495 13.73 33.22 14.39
CA GLY A 495 14.80 32.51 13.71
C GLY A 495 15.17 33.11 12.34
N PRO A 496 16.07 32.45 11.57
CA PRO A 496 16.41 32.90 10.22
C PRO A 496 15.20 32.88 9.28
N GLY A 497 14.88 34.04 8.69
CA GLY A 497 13.74 34.17 7.79
C GLY A 497 12.42 34.17 8.55
N ASN A 498 11.58 33.18 8.27
CA ASN A 498 10.30 32.95 8.97
C ASN A 498 10.38 31.74 9.93
N ASN A 499 11.57 31.21 10.21
CA ASN A 499 11.70 30.10 11.15
C ASN A 499 11.45 30.58 12.60
N ALA A 500 10.89 29.71 13.45
CA ALA A 500 10.68 30.01 14.87
C ALA A 500 11.85 29.56 15.75
N LEU A 501 12.13 30.34 16.79
CA LEU A 501 13.21 30.13 17.76
C LEU A 501 12.76 30.53 19.17
N ILE A 502 12.91 29.62 20.14
CA ILE A 502 12.61 29.87 21.56
C ILE A 502 13.83 29.56 22.42
N THR A 503 14.29 30.53 23.23
CA THR A 503 15.29 30.28 24.27
C THR A 503 14.64 30.22 25.66
N ILE A 504 14.93 29.17 26.42
CA ILE A 504 14.36 28.91 27.75
C ILE A 504 15.43 28.59 28.79
N ILE A 505 15.17 28.99 30.03
CA ILE A 505 15.95 28.63 31.21
C ILE A 505 15.00 27.96 32.19
N PRO A 506 15.02 26.62 32.35
CA PRO A 506 14.04 25.93 33.17
C PRO A 506 14.40 26.07 34.64
N ASP A 507 13.42 26.43 35.48
CA ASP A 507 13.61 26.52 36.94
C ASP A 507 13.91 25.16 37.60
N VAL A 508 13.54 24.06 36.94
CA VAL A 508 13.75 22.68 37.39
C VAL A 508 14.11 21.79 36.21
N ALA A 509 15.00 20.81 36.43
CA ALA A 509 15.23 19.75 35.44
C ALA A 509 14.02 18.83 35.38
N GLY A 510 13.69 18.32 34.20
CA GLY A 510 12.55 17.43 34.00
C GLY A 510 11.97 17.47 32.59
N THR A 511 10.78 16.89 32.47
CA THR A 511 10.06 16.77 31.20
C THR A 511 9.25 18.02 30.90
N TYR A 512 9.41 18.52 29.68
CA TYR A 512 8.67 19.61 29.06
C TYR A 512 8.11 19.14 27.70
N TYR A 513 7.30 19.99 27.06
CA TYR A 513 6.74 19.69 25.74
C TYR A 513 6.89 20.87 24.79
N VAL A 514 7.13 20.55 23.52
CA VAL A 514 7.22 21.51 22.42
C VAL A 514 6.16 21.15 21.39
N LEU A 515 5.39 22.13 20.91
CA LEU A 515 4.45 21.96 19.82
C LEU A 515 4.98 22.69 18.59
N ALA A 516 5.19 21.96 17.50
CA ALA A 516 5.59 22.47 16.19
C ALA A 516 4.36 22.56 15.27
N TYR A 517 4.21 23.63 14.50
CA TYR A 517 3.11 23.76 13.53
C TYR A 517 3.44 24.79 12.44
N GLY A 518 2.61 24.89 11.41
CA GLY A 518 2.74 25.88 10.34
C GLY A 518 1.71 27.02 10.44
N ASP A 519 2.06 28.23 10.00
CA ASP A 519 1.11 29.35 9.94
C ASP A 519 -0.03 29.08 8.94
N TYR A 520 -1.27 29.37 9.34
CA TYR A 520 -2.58 29.32 8.66
C TYR A 520 -2.86 28.24 7.60
N THR A 521 -2.00 28.04 6.62
CA THR A 521 -2.12 27.10 5.48
C THR A 521 -0.81 26.41 5.12
N ALA A 522 0.28 26.66 5.84
CA ALA A 522 1.59 26.10 5.54
C ALA A 522 1.63 24.62 5.97
N SER A 523 1.86 23.74 5.00
CA SER A 523 2.20 22.34 5.19
C SER A 523 3.60 22.08 4.65
N GLY A 524 4.23 21.01 5.10
CA GLY A 524 5.56 20.63 4.65
C GLY A 524 6.44 20.05 5.75
N THR A 525 7.63 19.63 5.34
CA THR A 525 8.64 19.04 6.22
C THR A 525 9.34 20.12 7.04
N TYR A 526 9.77 19.79 8.25
CA TYR A 526 10.57 20.67 9.11
C TYR A 526 11.63 19.88 9.87
N THR A 527 12.59 20.60 10.43
CA THR A 527 13.55 20.08 11.43
C THR A 527 13.36 20.83 12.75
N LEU A 528 13.11 20.09 13.82
CA LEU A 528 13.11 20.57 15.20
C LEU A 528 14.46 20.23 15.85
N SER A 529 15.23 21.23 16.28
CA SER A 529 16.47 21.03 17.06
C SER A 529 16.37 21.66 18.44
N VAL A 530 17.09 21.07 19.39
CA VAL A 530 17.33 21.68 20.70
C VAL A 530 18.82 21.87 20.84
N ASP A 531 19.26 23.09 20.60
CA ASP A 531 20.65 23.48 20.74
C ASP A 531 20.95 23.67 22.23
N ASN A 532 22.08 23.11 22.66
CA ASN A 532 22.69 23.43 23.94
C ASN A 532 23.41 24.77 23.80
N ASP A 533 22.66 25.87 23.67
CA ASP A 533 23.29 27.18 23.79
C ASP A 533 23.77 27.36 25.23
N ASP A 534 25.09 27.49 25.37
CA ASP A 534 25.87 27.76 26.59
C ASP A 534 26.10 26.54 27.51
N SER A 535 27.22 25.84 27.31
CA SER A 535 27.66 24.76 28.20
C SER A 535 28.27 25.30 29.51
N ILE A 536 28.72 26.56 29.53
CA ILE A 536 29.42 27.20 30.65
C ILE A 536 29.12 28.71 30.73
N LEU A 537 28.18 29.08 31.61
CA LEU A 537 27.73 30.47 31.79
C LEU A 537 28.88 31.47 31.97
N SER A 538 28.77 32.65 31.35
CA SER A 538 29.74 33.76 31.48
C SER A 538 29.59 34.60 32.77
N ASN A 539 29.11 34.01 33.87
CA ASN A 539 28.79 34.74 35.10
C ASN A 539 28.94 33.86 36.36
N THR A 540 28.68 34.43 37.54
CA THR A 540 28.90 33.76 38.83
C THR A 540 28.00 32.56 39.11
N GLU A 541 26.96 32.33 38.30
CA GLU A 541 26.07 31.16 38.40
C GLU A 541 26.61 29.94 37.63
N THR A 542 27.79 30.05 36.99
CA THR A 542 28.44 28.92 36.33
C THR A 542 28.62 27.73 37.26
N SER A 543 28.38 26.53 36.72
CA SER A 543 28.61 25.27 37.41
C SER A 543 29.96 24.62 37.08
N ALA A 544 30.67 25.13 36.05
CA ALA A 544 31.98 24.64 35.68
C ALA A 544 33.01 24.99 36.76
N SER A 545 33.84 24.02 37.14
CA SER A 545 34.90 24.25 38.11
C SER A 545 36.15 23.42 37.85
N ILE A 546 37.28 23.95 38.27
CA ILE A 546 38.61 23.35 38.16
C ILE A 546 39.34 23.38 39.50
N GLY A 547 40.17 22.36 39.77
CA GLY A 547 41.06 22.31 40.92
C GLY A 547 42.49 22.74 40.59
N ILE A 548 43.27 23.08 41.62
CA ILE A 548 44.72 23.38 41.45
C ILE A 548 45.47 22.11 41.03
N ASN A 549 46.39 22.25 40.06
CA ASN A 549 47.12 21.19 39.37
C ASN A 549 46.20 20.19 38.64
N ALA A 550 45.03 20.66 38.19
CA ALA A 550 44.14 19.92 37.31
C ALA A 550 44.00 20.63 35.96
N THR A 551 43.40 19.94 35.01
CA THR A 551 43.02 20.48 33.70
C THR A 551 41.51 20.39 33.54
N PHE A 552 40.92 21.34 32.82
CA PHE A 552 39.51 21.38 32.45
C PHE A 552 39.40 21.48 30.93
N PHE A 553 38.57 20.64 30.32
CA PHE A 553 38.33 20.66 28.88
C PHE A 553 37.00 21.35 28.62
N GLY A 554 37.00 22.34 27.73
CA GLY A 554 35.81 23.10 27.35
C GLY A 554 35.76 23.37 25.84
N GLU A 555 34.66 23.95 25.39
CA GLU A 555 34.44 24.31 23.99
C GLU A 555 33.81 25.69 23.93
N ILE A 556 34.35 26.57 23.09
CA ILE A 556 33.70 27.83 22.73
C ILE A 556 32.79 27.50 21.55
N GLU A 557 31.49 27.34 21.80
CA GLU A 557 30.57 26.80 20.77
C GLU A 557 30.25 27.87 19.72
N ASN A 558 30.16 29.12 20.14
CA ASN A 558 29.73 30.23 19.30
C ASN A 558 30.72 31.41 19.27
N GLN A 559 30.70 32.15 18.17
CA GLN A 559 31.49 33.35 18.03
C GLN A 559 31.11 34.41 19.09
N GLY A 560 32.02 34.72 20.01
CA GLY A 560 31.83 35.72 21.06
C GLY A 560 31.28 35.17 22.38
N ASP A 561 31.15 33.85 22.47
CA ASP A 561 30.87 33.12 23.69
C ASP A 561 32.04 33.21 24.69
N ILE A 562 31.74 33.21 25.99
CA ILE A 562 32.72 33.36 27.08
C ILE A 562 32.39 32.38 28.20
N ASP A 563 33.21 31.35 28.36
CA ASP A 563 33.07 30.37 29.43
C ASP A 563 33.64 30.90 30.75
N TRP A 564 32.88 30.89 31.85
CA TRP A 564 33.45 31.09 33.18
C TRP A 564 33.64 29.76 33.91
N VAL A 565 34.89 29.44 34.28
CA VAL A 565 35.24 28.26 35.08
C VAL A 565 35.64 28.69 36.50
N ALA A 566 34.93 28.18 37.52
CA ALA A 566 35.19 28.50 38.91
C ALA A 566 36.43 27.77 39.46
N VAL A 567 37.25 28.46 40.26
CA VAL A 567 38.45 27.89 40.91
C VAL A 567 38.60 28.42 42.33
N GLU A 568 38.95 27.54 43.28
CA GLU A 568 39.23 27.92 44.66
C GLU A 568 40.71 28.27 44.84
N LEU A 569 41.01 29.54 45.08
CA LEU A 569 42.37 30.04 45.29
C LEU A 569 42.61 30.43 46.75
N LEU A 570 43.85 30.29 47.21
CA LEU A 570 44.30 30.75 48.53
C LEU A 570 45.04 32.08 48.44
N ALA A 571 44.69 33.03 49.32
CA ALA A 571 45.31 34.34 49.42
C ALA A 571 46.83 34.26 49.61
N GLY A 572 47.56 35.15 48.93
CA GLY A 572 49.01 35.28 49.00
C GLY A 572 49.79 34.22 48.22
N ARG A 573 49.10 33.40 47.41
CA ARG A 573 49.72 32.45 46.47
C ARG A 573 49.59 32.95 45.04
N SER A 574 50.49 32.49 44.19
CA SER A 574 50.49 32.77 42.76
C SER A 574 50.18 31.50 41.98
N TYR A 575 49.40 31.65 40.91
CA TYR A 575 48.93 30.56 40.07
C TYR A 575 49.21 30.91 38.61
N GLN A 576 49.78 29.99 37.86
CA GLN A 576 49.82 30.06 36.41
C GLN A 576 48.51 29.49 35.87
N ILE A 577 47.87 30.24 34.99
CA ILE A 577 46.62 29.87 34.31
C ILE A 577 46.94 29.83 32.83
N ASP A 578 46.79 28.67 32.21
CA ASP A 578 47.00 28.48 30.78
C ASP A 578 45.69 28.11 30.09
N VAL A 579 45.40 28.75 28.96
CA VAL A 579 44.32 28.36 28.05
C VAL A 579 44.94 27.83 26.76
N LEU A 580 44.87 26.52 26.57
CA LEU A 580 45.58 25.82 25.50
C LEU A 580 44.63 25.42 24.37
N GLY A 581 45.03 25.64 23.13
CA GLY A 581 44.24 25.31 21.94
C GLY A 581 45.05 24.60 20.86
N ALA A 582 44.82 24.96 19.60
CA ALA A 582 45.37 24.29 18.43
C ALA A 582 46.91 24.32 18.38
N ALA A 583 47.55 25.38 18.90
CA ALA A 583 49.00 25.57 18.85
C ALA A 583 49.79 24.47 19.58
N THR A 584 49.21 23.89 20.64
CA THR A 584 49.81 22.79 21.43
C THR A 584 49.12 21.44 21.22
N VAL A 585 48.10 21.39 20.35
CA VAL A 585 47.29 20.18 20.06
C VAL A 585 46.47 19.72 21.27
N ASP A 586 46.19 20.63 22.22
CA ASP A 586 45.36 20.37 23.40
C ASP A 586 43.88 20.71 23.17
N GLY A 587 43.57 21.34 22.02
CA GLY A 587 42.22 21.69 21.58
C GLY A 587 42.19 22.08 20.09
N THR A 588 41.03 22.51 19.61
CA THR A 588 40.79 22.98 18.23
C THR A 588 40.62 24.49 18.12
N LEU A 589 40.55 25.22 19.24
CA LEU A 589 40.49 26.67 19.26
C LEU A 589 41.82 27.24 18.73
N GLU A 590 41.75 27.94 17.60
CA GLU A 590 42.94 28.44 16.88
C GLU A 590 43.66 29.58 17.65
N ASP A 591 42.90 30.37 18.40
CA ASP A 591 43.40 31.56 19.10
C ASP A 591 42.74 31.68 20.49
N PRO A 592 43.14 30.86 21.50
CA PRO A 592 42.54 30.91 22.83
C PRO A 592 42.88 32.20 23.60
N TYR A 593 41.85 32.93 24.01
CA TYR A 593 41.96 34.17 24.76
C TYR A 593 41.48 34.02 26.21
N LEU A 594 42.33 34.41 27.16
CA LEU A 594 41.95 34.58 28.56
C LEU A 594 41.23 35.92 28.73
N ASN A 595 39.90 35.88 28.77
CA ASN A 595 39.06 37.07 28.89
C ASN A 595 39.29 37.84 30.20
N GLY A 596 39.58 37.11 31.27
CA GLY A 596 39.81 37.71 32.57
C GLY A 596 39.73 36.75 33.74
N ILE A 597 40.05 37.28 34.92
CA ILE A 597 39.83 36.62 36.21
C ILE A 597 38.89 37.51 37.01
N TYR A 598 37.84 36.92 37.57
CA TYR A 598 36.77 37.62 38.27
C TYR A 598 36.69 37.16 39.72
N ASN A 599 36.34 38.07 40.63
CA ASN A 599 36.18 37.75 42.05
C ASN A 599 34.86 36.99 42.32
N HIS A 600 34.65 36.56 43.57
CA HIS A 600 33.44 35.87 44.02
C HIS A 600 32.09 36.58 43.80
N VAL A 601 32.08 37.87 43.44
CA VAL A 601 30.87 38.63 43.07
C VAL A 601 30.84 39.01 41.59
N GLY A 602 31.78 38.53 40.78
CA GLY A 602 31.86 38.75 39.34
C GLY A 602 32.57 40.04 38.91
N ASP A 603 33.27 40.75 39.81
CA ASP A 603 34.07 41.91 39.41
C ASP A 603 35.39 41.46 38.78
N PHE A 604 35.73 42.03 37.62
CA PHE A 604 36.98 41.79 36.90
C PHE A 604 38.22 42.30 37.65
N TYR A 605 39.24 41.45 37.78
CA TYR A 605 40.59 41.86 38.19
C TYR A 605 41.29 42.55 37.03
N ARG A 606 41.69 43.80 37.27
CA ARG A 606 42.38 44.58 36.23
C ARG A 606 43.69 43.92 35.83
N SER A 607 43.90 43.83 34.51
CA SER A 607 45.13 43.31 33.92
C SER A 607 45.37 41.83 34.23
N SER A 608 44.31 41.03 34.28
CA SER A 608 44.37 39.57 34.43
C SER A 608 43.81 38.85 33.19
N ASN A 609 43.89 39.52 32.03
CA ASN A 609 43.48 39.00 30.73
C ASN A 609 44.75 38.81 29.90
N ASP A 610 44.77 37.82 29.02
CA ASP A 610 45.91 37.51 28.17
C ASP A 610 45.46 36.91 26.84
N ASP A 611 46.28 37.09 25.80
CA ASP A 611 46.02 36.66 24.42
C ASP A 611 47.10 35.66 23.94
N ASP A 612 48.38 36.03 24.03
CA ASP A 612 49.45 35.31 23.35
C ASP A 612 50.75 35.14 24.16
N ASP A 613 50.71 35.28 25.49
CA ASP A 613 51.91 35.11 26.32
C ASP A 613 52.35 33.63 26.47
N GLY A 614 51.53 32.67 26.02
CA GLY A 614 51.81 31.22 26.02
C GLY A 614 52.52 30.68 24.77
N VAL A 615 52.38 29.37 24.50
CA VAL A 615 52.98 28.73 23.32
C VAL A 615 52.12 28.98 22.08
N GLY A 616 52.67 29.68 21.09
CA GLY A 616 51.94 29.98 19.86
C GLY A 616 50.94 31.11 20.13
N ASN A 617 49.65 30.82 19.92
CA ASN A 617 48.55 31.74 20.17
C ASN A 617 47.79 31.41 21.47
N ASN A 618 48.34 30.55 22.33
CA ASN A 618 47.68 30.19 23.60
C ASN A 618 47.88 31.31 24.63
N ALA A 619 46.86 31.61 25.43
CA ALA A 619 46.96 32.53 26.56
C ALA A 619 47.62 31.88 27.80
N GLN A 620 48.41 32.66 28.53
CA GLN A 620 49.06 32.32 29.80
C GLN A 620 49.11 33.55 30.72
N GLU A 621 48.65 33.40 31.97
CA GLU A 621 48.72 34.48 32.97
C GLU A 621 49.20 33.98 34.34
N ILE A 622 49.98 34.82 35.04
CA ILE A 622 50.38 34.56 36.44
C ILE A 622 49.56 35.43 37.39
N PHE A 623 48.56 34.83 38.02
CA PHE A 623 47.66 35.52 38.93
C PHE A 623 48.02 35.32 40.39
N SER A 624 48.07 36.41 41.16
CA SER A 624 48.30 36.37 42.61
C SER A 624 47.02 36.68 43.37
N ALA A 625 46.47 35.66 44.06
CA ALA A 625 45.20 35.81 44.78
C ALA A 625 45.37 36.69 46.02
N ASP A 626 44.52 37.71 46.18
CA ASP A 626 44.49 38.61 47.33
C ASP A 626 43.49 38.17 48.42
N TYR A 627 42.62 37.21 48.11
CA TYR A 627 41.61 36.62 48.96
C TYR A 627 41.59 35.09 48.82
N SER A 628 41.15 34.39 49.88
CA SER A 628 40.96 32.94 49.84
C SER A 628 39.50 32.61 49.58
N GLY A 629 39.19 32.04 48.42
CA GLY A 629 37.85 31.64 48.02
C GLY A 629 37.73 31.44 46.52
N THR A 630 36.49 31.44 46.03
CA THR A 630 36.17 31.25 44.61
C THR A 630 36.55 32.47 43.77
N TYR A 631 37.24 32.19 42.66
CA TYR A 631 37.46 33.07 41.53
C TYR A 631 36.86 32.43 40.29
N PHE A 632 36.57 33.22 39.25
CA PHE A 632 36.09 32.72 37.96
C PHE A 632 37.09 33.08 36.87
N ILE A 633 37.44 32.12 36.03
CA ILE A 633 38.35 32.29 34.89
C ILE A 633 37.49 32.38 33.63
N GLY A 634 37.49 33.53 32.96
CA GLY A 634 36.74 33.76 31.72
C GLY A 634 37.58 33.41 30.50
N ILE A 635 37.07 32.56 29.61
CA ILE A 635 37.78 32.00 28.45
C ILE A 635 36.95 32.25 27.19
N THR A 636 37.60 32.64 26.09
CA THR A 636 36.94 32.82 24.78
C THR A 636 37.96 32.64 23.64
N GLY A 637 37.57 32.82 22.39
CA GLY A 637 38.47 32.85 21.23
C GLY A 637 38.77 34.28 20.76
N GLU A 638 40.04 34.64 20.60
CA GLU A 638 40.43 35.93 20.03
C GLU A 638 39.98 36.03 18.57
N SER A 639 39.65 37.24 18.15
CA SER A 639 39.01 37.48 16.84
C SER A 639 37.81 36.59 16.60
N ARG A 640 37.14 36.17 17.69
CA ARG A 640 35.80 35.60 17.66
C ARG A 640 35.78 34.20 16.99
N THR A 641 36.82 33.40 17.26
CA THR A 641 36.94 32.01 16.81
C THR A 641 36.18 31.06 17.75
N SER A 642 35.75 29.90 17.23
CA SER A 642 35.10 28.81 17.99
C SER A 642 35.96 27.55 17.95
N GLY A 643 35.78 26.66 18.92
CA GLY A 643 36.55 25.42 19.04
C GLY A 643 36.84 25.02 20.48
N THR A 644 37.47 23.86 20.64
CA THR A 644 37.77 23.26 21.94
C THR A 644 39.06 23.81 22.55
N TYR A 645 39.11 23.92 23.87
CA TYR A 645 40.29 24.35 24.63
C TYR A 645 40.54 23.48 25.85
N LEU A 646 41.76 23.53 26.36
CA LEU A 646 42.17 22.93 27.63
C LEU A 646 42.66 24.03 28.57
N LEU A 647 41.93 24.27 29.66
CA LEU A 647 42.33 25.14 30.75
C LEU A 647 43.21 24.37 31.74
N SER A 648 44.31 24.97 32.20
CA SER A 648 45.11 24.45 33.31
C SER A 648 45.39 25.53 34.36
N VAL A 649 45.44 25.13 35.63
CA VAL A 649 45.77 26.03 36.74
C VAL A 649 46.79 25.36 37.65
N GLU A 650 48.01 25.89 37.71
CA GLU A 650 49.11 25.37 38.52
C GLU A 650 49.57 26.38 39.58
N GLU A 651 49.84 25.93 40.79
CA GLU A 651 50.43 26.81 41.82
C GLU A 651 51.93 26.97 41.56
N VAL A 652 52.38 28.23 41.47
CA VAL A 652 53.80 28.58 41.23
C VAL A 652 54.44 29.20 42.46
N ALA A 653 55.76 29.01 42.57
CA ALA A 653 56.57 29.28 43.77
C ALA A 653 57.07 30.72 43.92
#